data_AF-A0A328RRD8-F1
#
_entry.id   AF-A0A328RRD8-F1
#
_cell.length_a   1.000
_cell.length_b   1.000
_cell.length_c   1.000
_cell.angle_alpha   90.00
_cell.angle_beta   90.00
_cell.angle_gamma   90.00
#
_symmetry.space_group_name_H-M   'P 1'
#
loop_
_entity.id
_entity.type
_entity.pdbx_description
1 polymer ?
#
loop_
_entity_poly.entity_id
_entity_poly.type
_entity_poly.pdbx_seq_one_letter_code
_entity_poly.pdbx_strand_id
1 'polypeptide(L)'
;MKKIFLIITSSLLLTLPTIGVERSIDTPQVQMVGARSSSLGVTNPLLLEEVSAQMINPASLGNIDTIPLSGTHKKIMGFFDYKLLNVAIPTDLRVPLKQKKSLLKRLTFGLAYGSVRLDGIKRTQTTGLFPENGSVNGTRLEPLNEFGAGFKILNLGVGTTFEDVYNFNQIAVGASAKKFTYFVDQDSSSTFGFDIGMIGVKNVDFPNIDRVKVGASVLNIFTPNLKWGNDSFHNLPLTFYLGGGVDLLNESLSLYANNGINGLVIGSEYYLQNNLILRGSSDFKTINMGTGIIFEKITTLLSKRDYSVRLDYNYTQHQFPMDTNPSHMISMSLLGESRPGRPKITSPSKEFIITKEEFVTLRGVGPRDTNIQVYNNHQLQNTTISEKFGKWKASNLKLKEGKNEIYVKSWTLDKNNSLASNKIVIYSDSTPPAFDLTIIPKEDHYLIKLKATESLNKITSTLNDQRIEFTQVQQVTNEALHPLQKYIPIDPTKTISPLKPSLWEARFDFTEETKIGKVAPKELHTLIITAEDKAGNIAEEKEIPFFVAYTFPRDRYVHYKPELRFIGFSSPMVDRILINKEPVYIDKQERFSIPIELTPGKNLVKTEVMTTSKDKIVYSMRILNLKTFPDLTGKIKGRREVEFLATLGVMEADDDGKFYPNNYVTRQYVTKLMVLSNKDVVLPEELETDPFFDVTKAHPYALFIKAAVDSGLMFAYPDGTFKPEQSLTLSETILLMSSAGLIDEVEIDEEEFPGYVTRAQLAEFLAYTPQFEMKIERLINWDTGYDEESIKKVRKRQEEALLRRSNKR
;
A
#
# COMPACT_ATOMS: atom_id res chain seq x y z
N MET A 1 17.61 40.81 -8.43
CA MET A 1 16.38 41.61 -8.21
C MET A 1 15.56 41.22 -6.98
N LYS A 2 15.13 39.96 -6.77
CA LYS A 2 14.33 39.55 -5.58
C LYS A 2 15.01 39.76 -4.21
N LYS A 3 16.35 39.71 -4.11
CA LYS A 3 17.11 39.97 -2.86
C LYS A 3 17.21 41.46 -2.50
N ILE A 4 17.27 42.34 -3.51
CA ILE A 4 17.27 43.80 -3.34
C ILE A 4 15.86 44.27 -2.96
N PHE A 5 14.82 43.63 -3.51
CA PHE A 5 13.43 43.90 -3.14
C PHE A 5 13.16 43.63 -1.65
N LEU A 6 13.77 42.58 -1.05
CA LEU A 6 13.62 42.29 0.38
C LEU A 6 14.26 43.36 1.28
N ILE A 7 15.44 43.84 0.89
CA ILE A 7 16.15 44.93 1.56
C ILE A 7 15.33 46.23 1.45
N ILE A 8 14.80 46.54 0.25
CA ILE A 8 13.95 47.70 0.01
C ILE A 8 12.61 47.60 0.77
N THR A 9 12.00 46.42 0.88
CA THR A 9 10.78 46.24 1.70
C THR A 9 11.08 46.32 3.20
N SER A 10 12.27 45.90 3.65
CA SER A 10 12.68 46.05 5.05
C SER A 10 12.99 47.51 5.41
N SER A 11 13.47 48.31 4.45
CA SER A 11 13.66 49.75 4.64
C SER A 11 12.39 50.58 4.41
N LEU A 12 11.42 50.12 3.60
CA LEU A 12 10.11 50.76 3.46
C LEU A 12 9.22 50.61 4.71
N LEU A 13 9.46 49.58 5.53
CA LEU A 13 8.77 49.40 6.82
C LEU A 13 9.26 50.36 7.91
N LEU A 14 10.34 51.13 7.67
CA LEU A 14 10.94 52.06 8.62
C LEU A 14 10.34 53.50 8.57
N THR A 15 9.33 53.76 7.73
CA THR A 15 8.78 55.13 7.54
C THR A 15 7.27 55.23 7.74
N LEU A 16 6.67 54.49 8.68
CA LEU A 16 5.32 54.79 9.14
C LEU A 16 5.40 55.79 10.30
N PRO A 17 4.95 57.05 10.14
CA PRO A 17 4.80 57.95 11.27
C PRO A 17 3.77 57.35 12.22
N THR A 18 4.05 57.44 13.51
CA THR A 18 3.09 57.16 14.59
C THR A 18 1.84 58.00 14.34
N ILE A 19 0.70 57.37 14.06
CA ILE A 19 -0.60 58.03 14.13
C ILE A 19 -0.81 58.36 15.61
N GLY A 20 -0.50 59.61 15.96
CA GLY A 20 -0.70 60.15 17.29
C GLY A 20 -2.19 60.32 17.57
N VAL A 21 -2.76 59.37 18.30
CA VAL A 21 -3.98 59.59 19.08
C VAL A 21 -3.53 59.95 20.50
N GLU A 22 -4.07 61.02 21.07
CA GLU A 22 -3.77 61.48 22.43
C GLU A 22 -3.84 60.35 23.46
N ARG A 23 -2.86 60.32 24.38
CA ARG A 23 -2.50 59.17 25.21
C ARG A 23 -3.47 58.92 26.38
N SER A 24 -4.07 57.73 26.39
CA SER A 24 -4.31 56.94 27.61
C SER A 24 -2.97 56.45 28.21
N ILE A 25 -2.99 55.94 29.45
CA ILE A 25 -1.81 55.51 30.21
C ILE A 25 -0.85 54.68 29.32
N ASP A 26 0.41 55.12 29.17
CA ASP A 26 1.46 54.36 28.46
C ASP A 26 1.55 52.95 29.06
N THR A 27 1.50 51.91 28.22
CA THR A 27 1.46 50.51 28.66
C THR A 27 2.64 50.18 29.60
N PRO A 28 2.40 49.90 30.90
CA PRO A 28 3.49 49.63 31.85
C PRO A 28 4.28 48.35 31.55
N GLN A 29 3.70 47.41 30.80
CA GLN A 29 4.37 46.18 30.34
C GLN A 29 5.65 46.43 29.57
N VAL A 30 5.70 47.50 28.76
CA VAL A 30 6.87 47.79 27.93
C VAL A 30 8.05 48.21 28.80
N GLN A 31 7.76 48.79 29.98
CA GLN A 31 8.77 49.13 30.97
C GLN A 31 9.17 47.91 31.83
N MET A 32 8.44 46.80 31.72
CA MET A 32 8.66 45.55 32.45
C MET A 32 9.57 44.56 31.71
N VAL A 33 10.72 45.02 31.25
CA VAL A 33 11.74 44.19 30.57
C VAL A 33 13.04 44.10 31.36
N GLY A 34 13.89 43.13 31.00
CA GLY A 34 15.22 42.96 31.60
C GLY A 34 16.27 43.92 31.03
N ALA A 35 17.44 43.97 31.66
CA ALA A 35 18.53 44.90 31.33
C ALA A 35 19.02 44.77 29.88
N ARG A 36 19.09 43.54 29.33
CA ARG A 36 19.42 43.32 27.92
C ARG A 36 18.44 44.03 26.98
N SER A 37 17.15 43.80 27.18
CA SER A 37 16.09 44.43 26.38
C SER A 37 16.12 45.95 26.55
N SER A 38 16.33 46.46 27.76
CA SER A 38 16.46 47.90 28.01
C SER A 38 17.67 48.52 27.28
N SER A 39 18.82 47.86 27.26
CA SER A 39 20.01 48.35 26.54
C SER A 39 19.83 48.38 25.03
N LEU A 40 18.93 47.55 24.49
CA LEU A 40 18.59 47.47 23.07
C LEU A 40 17.31 48.27 22.72
N GLY A 41 16.94 49.21 23.58
CA GLY A 41 15.90 50.19 23.29
C GLY A 41 14.50 49.74 23.69
N VAL A 42 14.40 48.79 24.62
CA VAL A 42 13.20 48.31 25.33
C VAL A 42 12.21 47.56 24.44
N THR A 43 11.82 48.11 23.29
CA THR A 43 10.75 47.62 22.41
C THR A 43 11.23 46.68 21.30
N ASN A 44 12.46 46.18 21.38
CA ASN A 44 13.04 45.34 20.34
C ASN A 44 12.29 43.99 20.21
N PRO A 45 11.57 43.73 19.09
CA PRO A 45 10.76 42.53 18.93
C PRO A 45 11.57 41.33 18.38
N LEU A 46 12.89 41.46 18.23
CA LEU A 46 13.74 40.49 17.51
C LEU A 46 14.55 39.55 18.40
N LEU A 47 14.41 39.67 19.72
CA LEU A 47 15.19 38.90 20.69
C LEU A 47 14.66 37.46 20.82
N LEU A 48 15.14 36.58 19.94
CA LEU A 48 14.90 35.14 20.01
C LEU A 48 15.72 34.50 21.13
N GLU A 49 15.20 33.43 21.74
CA GLU A 49 15.84 32.67 22.85
C GLU A 49 16.05 33.50 24.13
N GLU A 50 15.37 34.63 24.26
CA GLU A 50 15.47 35.51 25.43
C GLU A 50 14.19 35.46 26.27
N VAL A 51 14.26 34.80 27.43
CA VAL A 51 13.10 34.63 28.31
C VAL A 51 12.57 35.97 28.86
N SER A 52 13.44 36.98 29.01
CA SER A 52 13.02 38.32 29.46
C SER A 52 12.35 39.15 28.35
N ALA A 53 12.41 38.71 27.09
CA ALA A 53 11.78 39.39 25.96
C ALA A 53 10.32 38.95 25.73
N GLN A 54 9.82 37.95 26.48
CA GLN A 54 8.47 37.42 26.31
C GLN A 54 7.36 38.46 26.56
N MET A 55 7.66 39.54 27.32
CA MET A 55 6.74 40.66 27.54
C MET A 55 6.66 41.62 26.34
N ILE A 56 7.60 41.57 25.40
CA ILE A 56 7.58 42.40 24.19
C ILE A 56 7.18 41.57 22.98
N ASN A 57 7.74 40.38 22.84
CA ASN A 57 7.36 39.44 21.79
C ASN A 57 7.32 38.02 22.35
N PRO A 58 6.13 37.40 22.50
CA PRO A 58 6.02 36.03 23.02
C PRO A 58 6.69 34.99 22.10
N ALA A 59 6.98 35.30 20.83
CA ALA A 59 7.75 34.43 19.95
C ALA A 59 9.21 34.25 20.38
N SER A 60 9.74 35.10 21.27
CA SER A 60 11.05 34.91 21.90
C SER A 60 11.20 33.54 22.58
N LEU A 61 10.08 32.94 23.03
CA LEU A 61 10.02 31.61 23.62
C LEU A 61 10.25 30.47 22.60
N GLY A 62 10.14 30.74 21.30
CA GLY A 62 9.98 29.74 20.25
C GLY A 62 11.13 28.74 20.08
N ASN A 63 12.33 29.03 20.60
CA ASN A 63 13.50 28.16 20.45
C ASN A 63 14.29 27.90 21.75
N ILE A 64 13.68 28.15 22.90
CA ILE A 64 14.31 27.84 24.20
C ILE A 64 14.29 26.31 24.41
N ASP A 65 15.45 25.70 24.60
CA ASP A 65 15.62 24.25 24.76
C ASP A 65 16.05 23.82 26.18
N THR A 66 16.39 24.77 27.04
CA THR A 66 16.67 24.62 28.47
C THR A 66 15.57 25.23 29.34
N ILE A 67 15.69 25.19 30.67
CA ILE A 67 14.81 25.93 31.59
C ILE A 67 15.54 27.21 32.03
N PRO A 68 15.38 28.33 31.31
CA PRO A 68 16.00 29.59 31.72
C PRO A 68 15.18 30.25 32.83
N LEU A 69 15.89 30.97 33.69
CA LEU A 69 15.33 31.79 34.76
C LEU A 69 16.02 33.15 34.73
N SER A 70 15.27 34.24 34.69
CA SER A 70 15.83 35.59 34.72
C SER A 70 15.17 36.42 35.81
N GLY A 71 15.99 37.08 36.62
CA GLY A 71 15.59 38.01 37.65
C GLY A 71 16.21 39.38 37.39
N THR A 72 15.38 40.42 37.43
CA THR A 72 15.81 41.81 37.24
C THR A 72 15.35 42.64 38.42
N HIS A 73 16.24 43.51 38.88
CA HIS A 73 15.94 44.50 39.90
C HIS A 73 16.43 45.88 39.46
N LYS A 74 15.63 46.91 39.75
CA LYS A 74 15.94 48.30 39.46
C LYS A 74 15.27 49.20 40.49
N LYS A 75 15.98 50.24 40.90
CA LYS A 75 15.46 51.29 41.79
C LYS A 75 15.48 52.61 41.05
N ILE A 76 14.31 53.24 40.85
CA ILE A 76 14.20 54.50 40.11
C ILE A 76 13.97 55.63 41.09
N MET A 77 14.76 56.71 40.97
CA MET A 77 14.71 57.90 41.84
C MET A 77 14.79 57.62 43.35
N GLY A 78 15.16 56.41 43.78
CA GLY A 78 15.17 56.02 45.20
C GLY A 78 13.81 55.59 45.78
N PHE A 79 12.69 55.73 45.08
CA PHE A 79 11.33 55.47 45.60
C PHE A 79 10.52 54.44 44.81
N PHE A 80 10.89 54.16 43.54
CA PHE A 80 10.25 53.10 42.77
C PHE A 80 11.06 51.81 42.84
N ASP A 81 10.42 50.74 43.30
CA ASP A 81 10.95 49.38 43.32
C ASP A 81 10.44 48.60 42.10
N TYR A 82 11.36 48.24 41.21
CA TYR A 82 11.11 47.45 40.01
C TYR A 82 11.66 46.04 40.17
N LYS A 83 10.78 45.06 39.98
CA LYS A 83 11.13 43.63 40.03
C LYS A 83 10.51 42.91 38.85
N LEU A 84 11.30 42.09 38.18
CA LEU A 84 10.85 41.22 37.11
C LEU A 84 11.45 39.83 37.29
N LEU A 85 10.60 38.82 37.20
CA LEU A 85 10.96 37.40 37.21
C LEU A 85 10.42 36.76 35.94
N ASN A 86 11.25 35.98 35.24
CA ASN A 86 10.86 35.25 34.04
C ASN A 86 11.37 33.81 34.13
N VAL A 87 10.54 32.84 33.74
CA VAL A 87 10.92 31.43 33.60
C VAL A 87 10.28 30.85 32.34
N ALA A 88 10.93 29.88 31.71
CA ALA A 88 10.35 29.14 30.60
C ALA A 88 10.59 27.63 30.74
N ILE A 89 9.60 26.84 30.31
CA ILE A 89 9.59 25.38 30.42
C ILE A 89 9.30 24.78 29.03
N PRO A 90 10.32 24.20 28.35
CA PRO A 90 10.14 23.53 27.08
C PRO A 90 9.55 22.13 27.25
N THR A 91 8.50 21.81 26.49
CA THR A 91 7.77 20.52 26.54
C THR A 91 7.57 19.94 25.14
N ASP A 92 7.86 18.66 24.94
CA ASP A 92 7.58 17.94 23.68
C ASP A 92 6.15 17.40 23.70
N LEU A 93 5.28 17.89 22.81
CA LEU A 93 3.87 17.48 22.70
C LEU A 93 3.64 16.69 21.41
N ARG A 94 2.95 15.55 21.52
CA ARG A 94 2.47 14.79 20.36
C ARG A 94 1.14 15.36 19.92
N VAL A 95 1.14 16.06 18.78
CA VAL A 95 -0.07 16.62 18.19
C VAL A 95 -0.68 15.58 17.25
N PRO A 96 -1.90 15.07 17.51
CA PRO A 96 -2.57 14.16 16.60
C PRO A 96 -2.97 14.90 15.31
N LEU A 97 -2.56 14.37 14.17
CA LEU A 97 -2.98 14.80 12.83
C LEU A 97 -4.02 13.81 12.28
N LYS A 98 -4.85 14.27 11.34
CA LYS A 98 -5.77 13.39 10.59
C LYS A 98 -5.00 12.21 9.98
N GLN A 99 -5.61 11.03 9.91
CA GLN A 99 -5.04 9.77 9.41
C GLN A 99 -4.02 9.04 10.33
N LYS A 100 -4.19 9.06 11.65
CA LYS A 100 -3.32 8.35 12.63
C LYS A 100 -1.84 8.76 12.59
N LYS A 101 -1.52 9.94 12.06
CA LYS A 101 -0.17 10.52 12.13
C LYS A 101 -0.11 11.39 13.39
N SER A 102 1.00 11.36 14.11
CA SER A 102 1.24 12.31 15.20
C SER A 102 2.49 13.12 14.87
N LEU A 103 2.42 14.44 15.00
CA LEU A 103 3.59 15.29 14.89
C LEU A 103 4.14 15.56 16.30
N LEU A 104 5.38 15.15 16.56
CA LEU A 104 6.07 15.61 17.77
C LEU A 104 6.52 17.06 17.58
N LYS A 105 5.92 17.99 18.33
CA LYS A 105 6.20 19.43 18.27
C LYS A 105 6.58 19.95 19.65
N ARG A 106 7.68 20.69 19.72
CA ARG A 106 8.11 21.37 20.96
C ARG A 106 7.28 22.64 21.15
N LEU A 107 6.67 22.78 22.32
CA LEU A 107 6.10 24.04 22.80
C LEU A 107 6.85 24.49 24.05
N THR A 108 7.13 25.79 24.16
CA THR A 108 7.77 26.38 25.34
C THR A 108 6.75 27.24 26.07
N PHE A 109 6.49 26.93 27.33
CA PHE A 109 5.59 27.69 28.19
C PHE A 109 6.40 28.70 29.01
N GLY A 110 6.10 29.98 28.87
CA GLY A 110 6.72 31.07 29.63
C GLY A 110 5.81 31.53 30.77
N LEU A 111 6.42 31.87 31.90
CA LEU A 111 5.79 32.59 33.00
C LEU A 111 6.63 33.82 33.31
N ALA A 112 6.01 34.99 33.35
CA ALA A 112 6.67 36.21 33.80
C ALA A 112 5.82 36.94 34.84
N TYR A 113 6.49 37.46 35.86
CA TYR A 113 5.90 38.30 36.90
C TYR A 113 6.69 39.60 37.00
N GLY A 114 6.05 40.71 36.64
CA GLY A 114 6.60 42.06 36.75
C GLY A 114 5.85 42.87 37.81
N SER A 115 6.58 43.68 38.57
CA SER A 115 6.02 44.59 39.57
C SER A 115 6.79 45.91 39.55
N VAL A 116 6.05 47.01 39.48
CA VAL A 116 6.58 48.37 39.70
C VAL A 116 5.78 48.99 40.82
N ARG A 117 6.44 49.41 41.90
CA ARG A 117 5.79 49.97 43.08
C ARG A 117 6.46 51.28 43.46
N LEU A 118 5.66 52.33 43.59
CA LEU A 118 6.05 53.57 44.25
C LEU A 118 5.69 53.45 45.72
N ASP A 119 6.67 53.61 46.60
CA ASP A 119 6.49 53.63 48.05
C ASP A 119 6.69 55.04 48.62
N GLY A 120 6.17 55.28 49.82
CA GLY A 120 6.35 56.55 50.53
C GLY A 120 5.35 57.65 50.14
N ILE A 121 4.23 57.31 49.51
CA ILE A 121 3.19 58.30 49.15
C ILE A 121 2.47 58.72 50.43
N LYS A 122 2.59 60.00 50.82
CA LYS A 122 1.96 60.54 52.03
C LYS A 122 0.44 60.66 51.82
N ARG A 123 -0.35 59.96 52.63
CA ARG A 123 -1.79 60.21 52.78
C ARG A 123 -1.97 61.49 53.59
N THR A 124 -2.73 62.44 53.06
CA THR A 124 -3.01 63.71 53.75
C THR A 124 -4.48 63.82 54.12
N GLN A 125 -4.76 64.42 55.27
CA GLN A 125 -6.10 64.85 55.66
C GLN A 125 -6.15 66.37 55.65
N THR A 126 -7.25 66.90 55.12
CA THR A 126 -7.50 68.34 55.12
C THR A 126 -8.21 68.71 56.41
N THR A 127 -7.51 69.42 57.30
CA THR A 127 -8.08 69.96 58.53
C THR A 127 -8.39 71.44 58.31
N GLY A 128 -9.64 71.85 58.52
CA GLY A 128 -10.05 73.26 58.44
C GLY A 128 -9.47 74.07 59.60
N LEU A 129 -8.87 75.22 59.31
CA LEU A 129 -8.48 76.18 60.34
C LEU A 129 -9.71 77.02 60.67
N PHE A 130 -10.30 76.80 61.85
CA PHE A 130 -11.45 77.57 62.35
C PHE A 130 -10.95 78.69 63.28
N PRO A 131 -11.13 79.98 62.94
CA PRO A 131 -11.20 81.04 63.94
C PRO A 131 -12.57 80.99 64.63
N GLU A 132 -12.67 81.51 65.86
CA GLU A 132 -13.88 81.52 66.71
C GLU A 132 -15.16 82.12 66.07
N ASN A 133 -15.07 82.70 64.86
CA ASN A 133 -16.19 83.31 64.13
C ASN A 133 -16.64 82.58 62.85
N GLY A 134 -16.37 81.27 62.72
CA GLY A 134 -17.08 80.40 61.77
C GLY A 134 -16.81 80.63 60.27
N SER A 135 -15.78 81.40 59.90
CA SER A 135 -15.31 81.55 58.52
C SER A 135 -14.01 80.77 58.32
N VAL A 136 -14.00 79.84 57.35
CA VAL A 136 -12.82 79.01 57.03
C VAL A 136 -11.74 79.88 56.39
N ASN A 137 -10.65 80.13 57.10
CA ASN A 137 -9.47 80.82 56.56
C ASN A 137 -8.35 79.81 56.35
N GLY A 138 -8.45 79.08 55.24
CA GLY A 138 -7.44 78.13 54.79
C GLY A 138 -7.59 76.72 55.38
N THR A 139 -6.99 75.78 54.66
CA THR A 139 -6.93 74.37 55.01
C THR A 139 -5.49 73.96 55.25
N ARG A 140 -5.25 73.15 56.30
CA ARG A 140 -3.93 72.55 56.57
C ARG A 140 -3.98 71.08 56.18
N LEU A 141 -2.98 70.64 55.40
CA LEU A 141 -2.78 69.23 55.07
C LEU A 141 -1.95 68.59 56.18
N GLU A 142 -2.51 67.61 56.88
CA GLU A 142 -1.79 66.83 57.88
C GLU A 142 -1.47 65.43 57.34
N PRO A 143 -0.21 64.97 57.37
CA PRO A 143 0.14 63.63 56.94
C PRO A 143 -0.37 62.60 57.95
N LEU A 144 -1.12 61.60 57.48
CA LEU A 144 -1.67 60.51 58.30
C LEU A 144 -0.73 59.30 58.31
N ASN A 145 -0.57 58.66 57.16
CA ASN A 145 0.26 57.47 56.95
C ASN A 145 0.85 57.48 55.54
N GLU A 146 1.69 56.50 55.22
CA GLU A 146 2.17 56.27 53.87
C GLU A 146 1.40 55.13 53.21
N PHE A 147 1.18 55.25 51.91
CA PHE A 147 0.68 54.17 51.07
C PHE A 147 1.57 53.98 49.84
N GLY A 148 1.41 52.83 49.19
CA GLY A 148 2.09 52.52 47.94
C GLY A 148 1.12 52.45 46.78
N ALA A 149 1.58 52.77 45.58
CA ALA A 149 0.79 52.59 44.36
C ALA A 149 1.66 52.00 43.26
N GLY A 150 1.05 51.25 42.33
CA GLY A 150 1.83 50.65 41.25
C GLY A 150 1.10 49.59 40.47
N PHE A 151 1.87 48.86 39.66
CA PHE A 151 1.35 47.88 38.72
C PHE A 151 2.00 46.51 38.92
N LYS A 152 1.20 45.45 38.77
CA LYS A 152 1.66 44.06 38.72
C LYS A 152 1.18 43.43 37.42
N ILE A 153 2.06 42.67 36.77
CA ILE A 153 1.73 41.90 35.56
C ILE A 153 2.13 40.45 35.80
N LEU A 154 1.17 39.55 35.62
CA LEU A 154 1.40 38.11 35.51
C LEU A 154 1.15 37.71 34.07
N ASN A 155 2.17 37.25 33.34
CA ASN A 155 2.09 36.85 31.94
C ASN A 155 2.36 35.35 31.79
N LEU A 156 1.50 34.67 31.04
CA LEU A 156 1.63 33.26 30.67
C LEU A 156 1.77 33.18 29.15
N GLY A 157 2.94 32.81 28.68
CA GLY A 157 3.28 32.69 27.26
C GLY A 157 3.37 31.25 26.78
N VAL A 158 3.15 31.05 25.48
CA VAL A 158 3.51 29.85 24.75
C VAL A 158 4.19 30.24 23.45
N GLY A 159 5.29 29.58 23.12
CA GLY A 159 6.02 29.78 21.87
C GLY A 159 6.42 28.46 21.21
N THR A 160 6.59 28.51 19.90
CA THR A 160 7.16 27.40 19.12
C THR A 160 7.85 27.91 17.86
N THR A 161 8.73 27.10 17.30
CA THR A 161 9.49 27.42 16.09
C THR A 161 9.24 26.42 14.98
N PHE A 162 9.15 26.95 13.75
CA PHE A 162 9.15 26.21 12.50
C PHE A 162 10.48 26.42 11.76
N GLU A 163 11.04 25.36 11.21
CA GLU A 163 12.32 25.37 10.50
C GLU A 163 12.10 25.21 9.00
N ASP A 164 12.94 25.85 8.18
CA ASP A 164 12.95 25.78 6.71
C ASP A 164 11.58 26.10 6.06
N VAL A 165 10.91 27.17 6.51
CA VAL A 165 9.59 27.60 6.04
C VAL A 165 9.67 28.92 5.27
N TYR A 166 8.99 29.03 4.11
CA TYR A 166 8.90 30.26 3.28
C TYR A 166 10.26 30.94 2.98
N ASN A 167 11.32 30.16 2.74
CA ASN A 167 12.71 30.64 2.56
C ASN A 167 13.34 31.33 3.78
N PHE A 168 12.74 31.20 4.96
CA PHE A 168 13.38 31.47 6.24
C PHE A 168 13.97 30.19 6.79
N ASN A 169 15.11 30.31 7.46
CA ASN A 169 15.69 29.18 8.18
C ASN A 169 14.82 28.85 9.38
N GLN A 170 14.32 29.87 10.07
CA GLN A 170 13.56 29.73 11.29
C GLN A 170 12.41 30.75 11.33
N ILE A 171 11.22 30.33 11.73
CA ILE A 171 10.08 31.19 12.05
C ILE A 171 9.56 30.79 13.42
N ALA A 172 9.83 31.61 14.42
CA ALA A 172 9.26 31.50 15.75
C ALA A 172 7.92 32.23 15.79
N VAL A 173 6.93 31.63 16.45
CA VAL A 173 5.64 32.25 16.75
C VAL A 173 5.33 32.06 18.23
N GLY A 174 4.60 33.01 18.80
CA GLY A 174 4.16 32.90 20.19
C GLY A 174 2.90 33.69 20.47
N ALA A 175 2.26 33.32 21.56
CA ALA A 175 1.12 34.01 22.12
C ALA A 175 1.25 34.06 23.65
N SER A 176 0.71 35.09 24.29
CA SER A 176 0.62 35.14 25.74
C SER A 176 -0.70 35.73 26.22
N ALA A 177 -1.10 35.32 27.42
CA ALA A 177 -2.22 35.88 28.15
C ALA A 177 -1.68 36.47 29.45
N LYS A 178 -2.09 37.69 29.79
CA LYS A 178 -1.63 38.37 30.99
C LYS A 178 -2.77 38.89 31.84
N LYS A 179 -2.53 38.93 33.14
CA LYS A 179 -3.33 39.66 34.12
C LYS A 179 -2.56 40.91 34.53
N PHE A 180 -3.13 42.07 34.24
CA PHE A 180 -2.63 43.36 34.69
C PHE A 180 -3.40 43.79 35.93
N THR A 181 -2.71 44.26 36.97
CA THR A 181 -3.32 44.77 38.20
C THR A 181 -2.72 46.11 38.55
N TYR A 182 -3.56 47.14 38.59
CA TYR A 182 -3.21 48.43 39.17
C TYR A 182 -3.67 48.44 40.63
N PHE A 183 -2.81 48.88 41.55
CA PHE A 183 -3.13 48.95 42.97
C PHE A 183 -2.77 50.32 43.55
N VAL A 184 -3.58 50.76 44.51
CA VAL A 184 -3.38 51.95 45.32
C VAL A 184 -3.72 51.57 46.75
N ASP A 185 -2.71 51.49 47.60
CA ASP A 185 -2.81 50.96 48.96
C ASP A 185 -3.43 49.53 49.00
N GLN A 186 -4.59 49.36 49.63
CA GLN A 186 -5.34 48.11 49.70
C GLN A 186 -6.28 47.90 48.51
N ASP A 187 -6.59 48.96 47.77
CA ASP A 187 -7.50 48.91 46.62
C ASP A 187 -6.76 48.45 45.37
N SER A 188 -7.42 47.62 44.56
CA SER A 188 -6.86 47.18 43.28
C SER A 188 -7.93 46.95 42.23
N SER A 189 -7.53 47.13 40.97
CA SER A 189 -8.33 46.83 39.80
C SER A 189 -7.49 45.99 38.84
N SER A 190 -8.09 44.93 38.30
CA SER A 190 -7.42 44.03 37.37
C SER A 190 -8.12 43.99 36.01
N THR A 191 -7.31 43.81 34.97
CA THR A 191 -7.78 43.48 33.62
C THR A 191 -6.91 42.38 33.02
N PHE A 192 -7.31 41.86 31.86
CA PHE A 192 -6.57 40.86 31.13
C PHE A 192 -6.28 41.36 29.71
N GLY A 193 -5.21 40.86 29.11
CA GLY A 193 -4.89 41.14 27.71
C GLY A 193 -4.19 39.95 27.06
N PHE A 194 -4.24 39.91 25.74
CA PHE A 194 -3.58 38.88 24.94
C PHE A 194 -2.53 39.49 24.03
N ASP A 195 -1.39 38.82 23.91
CA ASP A 195 -0.30 39.23 23.04
C ASP A 195 -0.01 38.12 22.04
N ILE A 196 0.41 38.50 20.84
CA ILE A 196 0.92 37.57 19.83
C ILE A 196 2.19 38.14 19.22
N GLY A 197 3.02 37.27 18.67
CA GLY A 197 4.15 37.73 17.91
C GLY A 197 4.82 36.65 17.08
N MET A 198 5.77 37.10 16.26
CA MET A 198 6.56 36.27 15.37
C MET A 198 7.98 36.84 15.23
N ILE A 199 8.94 35.95 14.99
CA ILE A 199 10.33 36.28 14.65
C ILE A 199 10.77 35.36 13.52
N GLY A 200 11.15 35.93 12.38
CA GLY A 200 11.72 35.22 11.25
C GLY A 200 13.21 35.45 11.16
N VAL A 201 13.99 34.38 11.03
CA VAL A 201 15.44 34.41 10.86
C VAL A 201 15.83 33.75 9.55
N LYS A 202 16.66 34.44 8.77
CA LYS A 202 17.17 33.96 7.50
C LYS A 202 18.68 34.15 7.42
N ASN A 203 19.40 33.05 7.26
CA ASN A 203 20.82 33.06 6.97
C ASN A 203 21.02 33.51 5.52
N VAL A 204 21.99 34.39 5.30
CA VAL A 204 22.30 34.93 3.97
C VAL A 204 23.77 34.68 3.69
N ASP A 205 24.09 34.28 2.47
CA ASP A 205 25.47 34.12 2.01
C ASP A 205 25.85 35.39 1.23
N PHE A 206 26.14 36.45 1.97
CA PHE A 206 26.56 37.74 1.42
C PHE A 206 27.77 38.24 2.23
N PRO A 207 28.77 38.90 1.61
CA PRO A 207 29.97 39.34 2.33
C PRO A 207 29.63 40.14 3.60
N ASN A 208 30.17 39.70 4.73
CA ASN A 208 30.01 40.29 6.07
C ASN A 208 28.58 40.33 6.64
N ILE A 209 27.58 39.72 5.97
CA ILE A 209 26.20 39.60 6.47
C ILE A 209 25.88 38.13 6.67
N ASP A 210 25.69 37.72 7.92
CA ASP A 210 25.45 36.33 8.31
C ASP A 210 23.95 36.01 8.33
N ARG A 211 23.15 36.91 8.92
CA ARG A 211 21.70 36.73 9.08
C ARG A 211 20.92 38.03 8.90
N VAL A 212 19.68 37.85 8.44
CA VAL A 212 18.64 38.86 8.47
C VAL A 212 17.52 38.37 9.39
N LYS A 213 17.09 39.23 10.30
CA LYS A 213 16.01 39.01 11.26
C LYS A 213 14.87 39.98 10.96
N VAL A 214 13.64 39.49 11.04
CA VAL A 214 12.42 40.30 10.99
C VAL A 214 11.51 39.85 12.12
N GLY A 215 10.78 40.77 12.73
CA GLY A 215 9.93 40.42 13.87
C GLY A 215 8.79 41.40 14.04
N ALA A 216 7.69 40.87 14.54
CA ALA A 216 6.47 41.61 14.77
C ALA A 216 5.81 41.12 16.05
N SER A 217 5.18 42.03 16.79
CA SER A 217 4.37 41.71 17.96
C SER A 217 3.19 42.66 18.08
N VAL A 218 2.09 42.14 18.61
CA VAL A 218 0.88 42.88 18.94
C VAL A 218 0.56 42.62 20.39
N LEU A 219 0.50 43.69 21.19
CA LEU A 219 0.25 43.64 22.61
C LEU A 219 -1.14 44.19 22.96
N ASN A 220 -1.75 43.65 24.02
CA ASN A 220 -3.04 44.09 24.56
C ASN A 220 -4.23 43.87 23.60
N ILE A 221 -4.18 42.81 22.80
CA ILE A 221 -5.32 42.34 22.01
C ILE A 221 -6.45 42.00 22.98
N PHE A 222 -7.60 42.66 22.81
CA PHE A 222 -8.79 42.53 23.67
C PHE A 222 -8.51 42.77 25.17
N THR A 223 -8.49 44.05 25.57
CA THR A 223 -8.37 44.43 26.98
C THR A 223 -9.64 45.10 27.48
N PRO A 224 -10.40 44.47 28.41
CA PRO A 224 -11.50 45.13 29.11
C PRO A 224 -11.01 46.36 29.90
N ASN A 225 -11.89 47.33 30.10
CA ASN A 225 -11.55 48.51 30.87
C ASN A 225 -11.34 48.17 32.35
N LEU A 226 -10.27 48.71 32.94
CA LEU A 226 -10.07 48.73 34.39
C LEU A 226 -11.09 49.67 35.01
N LYS A 227 -11.94 49.15 35.91
CA LYS A 227 -12.92 49.95 36.64
C LYS A 227 -12.34 50.41 37.96
N TRP A 228 -12.41 51.72 38.22
CA TRP A 228 -12.11 52.35 39.50
C TRP A 228 -13.36 53.09 39.99
N GLY A 229 -13.83 52.76 41.19
CA GLY A 229 -15.06 53.34 41.72
C GLY A 229 -16.27 53.18 40.76
N ASN A 230 -17.11 54.20 40.70
CA ASN A 230 -18.33 54.17 39.89
C ASN A 230 -18.14 54.65 38.43
N ASP A 231 -17.18 55.55 38.14
CA ASP A 231 -17.13 56.27 36.86
C ASP A 231 -15.77 56.33 36.14
N SER A 232 -14.66 55.85 36.72
CA SER A 232 -13.34 55.90 36.06
C SER A 232 -12.96 54.58 35.38
N PHE A 233 -12.78 54.64 34.05
CA PHE A 233 -12.33 53.54 33.22
C PHE A 233 -10.94 53.84 32.63
N HIS A 234 -9.99 52.92 32.80
CA HIS A 234 -8.69 52.98 32.12
C HIS A 234 -8.52 51.78 31.18
N ASN A 235 -8.13 51.99 29.93
CA ASN A 235 -7.82 50.93 28.98
C ASN A 235 -6.30 50.72 28.84
N LEU A 236 -5.86 49.48 28.61
CA LEU A 236 -4.50 49.24 28.11
C LEU A 236 -4.53 49.41 26.58
N PRO A 237 -3.67 50.25 26.00
CA PRO A 237 -3.72 50.51 24.57
C PRO A 237 -3.20 49.32 23.77
N LEU A 238 -3.92 48.98 22.70
CA LEU A 238 -3.46 48.04 21.66
C LEU A 238 -2.18 48.59 21.04
N THR A 239 -1.07 47.86 21.16
CA THR A 239 0.26 48.35 20.74
C THR A 239 0.90 47.37 19.76
N PHE A 240 1.57 47.88 18.73
CA PHE A 240 2.23 47.06 17.71
C PHE A 240 3.72 47.40 17.62
N TYR A 241 4.58 46.38 17.58
CA TYR A 241 6.02 46.55 17.32
C TYR A 241 6.45 45.74 16.11
N LEU A 242 7.26 46.35 15.27
CA LEU A 242 7.88 45.85 14.06
C LEU A 242 9.37 46.18 14.11
N GLY A 243 10.19 45.20 13.75
CA GLY A 243 11.64 45.37 13.73
C GLY A 243 12.30 44.58 12.61
N GLY A 244 13.44 45.12 12.17
CA GLY A 244 14.41 44.45 11.32
C GLY A 244 15.79 44.45 11.97
N GLY A 245 16.56 43.39 11.75
CA GLY A 245 17.92 43.29 12.25
C GLY A 245 18.82 42.52 11.33
N VAL A 246 20.12 42.79 11.42
CA VAL A 246 21.17 42.09 10.68
C VAL A 246 22.27 41.67 11.62
N ASP A 247 22.77 40.45 11.44
CA ASP A 247 23.97 39.99 12.12
C ASP A 247 25.13 40.00 11.12
N LEU A 248 26.26 40.50 11.58
CA LEU A 248 27.46 40.77 10.81
C LEU A 248 28.68 40.16 11.52
N LEU A 249 29.78 40.02 10.77
CA LEU A 249 31.10 39.64 11.30
C LEU A 249 31.07 38.32 12.09
N ASN A 250 30.55 37.25 11.47
CA ASN A 250 30.31 35.95 12.11
C ASN A 250 29.44 36.08 13.37
N GLU A 251 28.40 36.91 13.28
CA GLU A 251 27.45 37.22 14.35
C GLU A 251 28.04 37.91 15.58
N SER A 252 29.30 38.37 15.51
CA SER A 252 29.88 39.15 16.60
C SER A 252 29.25 40.53 16.72
N LEU A 253 28.64 41.06 15.66
CA LEU A 253 27.91 42.34 15.67
C LEU A 253 26.48 42.16 15.18
N SER A 254 25.51 42.51 16.01
CA SER A 254 24.10 42.63 15.62
C SER A 254 23.69 44.09 15.57
N LEU A 255 22.98 44.47 14.51
CA LEU A 255 22.33 45.78 14.36
C LEU A 255 20.82 45.58 14.30
N TYR A 256 20.08 46.45 14.98
CA TYR A 256 18.63 46.41 15.12
C TYR A 256 18.01 47.76 14.79
N ALA A 257 16.84 47.73 14.15
CA ALA A 257 15.98 48.89 13.98
C ALA A 257 14.52 48.47 14.21
N ASN A 258 13.79 49.22 15.03
CA ASN A 258 12.40 48.92 15.33
C ASN A 258 11.63 50.20 15.71
N ASN A 259 10.30 50.15 15.67
CA ASN A 259 9.50 51.23 16.27
C ASN A 259 9.48 51.09 17.80
N GLY A 260 9.46 52.22 18.49
CA GLY A 260 9.38 52.33 19.94
C GLY A 260 8.40 53.43 20.38
N ILE A 261 8.34 53.68 21.68
CA ILE A 261 7.36 54.59 22.29
C ILE A 261 7.51 56.04 21.77
N ASN A 262 8.74 56.44 21.44
CA ASN A 262 9.10 57.80 21.03
C ASN A 262 9.40 57.96 19.53
N GLY A 263 9.26 56.89 18.73
CA GLY A 263 9.62 56.89 17.32
C GLY A 263 10.52 55.70 16.95
N LEU A 264 11.49 55.92 16.05
CA LEU A 264 12.44 54.90 15.59
C LEU A 264 13.51 54.65 16.67
N VAL A 265 13.76 53.38 16.98
CA VAL A 265 14.82 52.90 17.86
C VAL A 265 15.87 52.21 17.01
N ILE A 266 17.13 52.59 17.18
CA ILE A 266 18.29 51.91 16.58
C ILE A 266 19.14 51.35 17.71
N GLY A 267 19.53 50.08 17.60
CA GLY A 267 20.35 49.41 18.61
C GLY A 267 21.45 48.55 18.01
N SER A 268 22.48 48.28 18.80
CA SER A 268 23.56 47.38 18.46
C SER A 268 23.93 46.50 19.66
N GLU A 269 24.34 45.26 19.37
CA GLU A 269 24.89 44.30 20.32
C GLU A 269 26.20 43.75 19.74
N TYR A 270 27.30 43.86 20.48
CA TYR A 270 28.62 43.39 20.05
C TYR A 270 29.20 42.40 21.06
N TYR A 271 29.60 41.22 20.59
CA TYR A 271 30.20 40.15 21.38
C TYR A 271 31.73 40.24 21.29
N LEU A 272 32.36 40.54 22.42
CA LEU A 272 33.81 40.56 22.59
C LEU A 272 34.26 39.26 23.29
N GLN A 273 35.15 38.49 22.63
CA GLN A 273 35.70 37.25 23.18
C GLN A 273 34.64 36.21 23.64
N ASN A 274 33.43 36.27 23.07
CA ASN A 274 32.26 35.40 23.34
C ASN A 274 31.68 35.43 24.77
N ASN A 275 32.32 36.11 25.73
CA ASN A 275 31.89 36.17 27.13
C ASN A 275 31.53 37.59 27.60
N LEU A 276 32.02 38.64 26.94
CA LEU A 276 31.67 40.03 27.21
C LEU A 276 30.81 40.57 26.08
N ILE A 277 29.74 41.26 26.43
CA ILE A 277 28.78 41.82 25.48
C ILE A 277 28.70 43.32 25.74
N LEU A 278 28.75 44.11 24.67
CA LEU A 278 28.51 45.55 24.70
C LEU A 278 27.22 45.85 23.94
N ARG A 279 26.41 46.75 24.49
CA ARG A 279 25.09 47.10 23.94
C ARG A 279 24.91 48.61 23.96
N GLY A 280 24.30 49.12 22.90
CA GLY A 280 23.90 50.52 22.82
C GLY A 280 22.62 50.67 22.02
N SER A 281 21.79 51.64 22.37
CA SER A 281 20.65 52.04 21.54
C SER A 281 20.28 53.49 21.74
N SER A 282 19.58 54.04 20.76
CA SER A 282 19.04 55.40 20.80
C SER A 282 17.69 55.44 20.09
N ASP A 283 16.76 56.19 20.68
CA ASP A 283 15.50 56.62 20.04
C ASP A 283 15.55 58.09 19.58
N PHE A 284 16.77 58.64 19.47
CA PHE A 284 17.09 60.05 19.20
C PHE A 284 16.71 61.04 20.30
N LYS A 285 16.08 60.59 21.39
CA LYS A 285 15.79 61.39 22.60
C LYS A 285 16.52 60.86 23.83
N THR A 286 16.74 59.55 23.87
CA THR A 286 17.27 58.79 25.00
C THR A 286 18.38 57.88 24.50
N ILE A 287 19.52 57.89 25.18
CA ILE A 287 20.59 56.93 24.95
C ILE A 287 20.52 55.84 26.03
N ASN A 288 20.60 54.59 25.60
CA ASN A 288 20.79 53.44 26.47
C ASN A 288 22.13 52.80 26.18
N MET A 289 22.83 52.41 27.23
CA MET A 289 24.08 51.66 27.16
C MET A 289 23.97 50.44 28.05
N GLY A 290 24.69 49.37 27.74
CA GLY A 290 24.79 48.26 28.66
C GLY A 290 25.90 47.32 28.31
N THR A 291 26.13 46.42 29.25
CA THR A 291 27.09 45.35 29.12
C THR A 291 26.53 44.06 29.70
N GLY A 292 27.00 42.93 29.20
CA GLY A 292 26.67 41.62 29.72
C GLY A 292 27.92 40.78 29.86
N ILE A 293 28.00 39.99 30.93
CA ILE A 293 29.07 39.00 31.11
C ILE A 293 28.42 37.62 31.22
N ILE A 294 28.89 36.68 30.39
CA ILE A 294 28.48 35.28 30.41
C ILE A 294 29.54 34.49 31.18
N PHE A 295 29.10 33.82 32.24
CA PHE A 295 29.86 32.84 32.97
C PHE A 295 29.37 31.45 32.57
N GLU A 296 30.22 30.71 31.86
CA GLU A 296 29.94 29.33 31.48
C GLU A 296 30.44 28.35 32.55
N LYS A 297 29.91 27.13 32.55
CA LYS A 297 30.37 26.02 33.39
C LYS A 297 30.37 26.31 34.89
N ILE A 298 29.36 27.03 35.38
CA ILE A 298 29.14 27.14 36.82
C ILE A 298 28.50 25.85 37.31
N THR A 299 29.30 25.00 37.96
CA THR A 299 28.80 23.78 38.61
C THR A 299 28.04 24.17 39.89
N THR A 300 26.76 23.86 39.95
CA THR A 300 25.94 24.13 41.14
C THR A 300 26.05 23.01 42.17
N LEU A 301 26.02 23.36 43.46
CA LEU A 301 26.06 22.41 44.59
C LEU A 301 24.91 21.39 44.57
N LEU A 302 23.79 21.73 43.92
CA LEU A 302 22.55 20.94 43.91
C LEU A 302 22.48 19.89 42.79
N SER A 303 23.21 20.05 41.67
CA SER A 303 22.94 19.29 40.45
C SER A 303 24.15 18.53 39.87
N LYS A 304 25.40 18.82 40.29
CA LYS A 304 26.63 18.37 39.58
C LYS A 304 26.60 18.63 38.05
N ARG A 305 25.73 19.52 37.60
CA ARG A 305 25.59 19.96 36.21
C ARG A 305 26.11 21.38 36.09
N ASP A 306 26.68 21.64 34.93
CA ASP A 306 27.23 22.92 34.55
C ASP A 306 26.13 23.81 33.99
N TYR A 307 26.03 25.04 34.49
CA TYR A 307 25.07 26.04 34.03
C TYR A 307 25.78 27.28 33.49
N SER A 308 25.15 27.92 32.50
CA SER A 308 25.57 29.23 32.03
C SER A 308 24.75 30.32 32.70
N VAL A 309 25.41 31.31 33.28
CA VAL A 309 24.79 32.47 33.94
C VAL A 309 25.23 33.74 33.22
N ARG A 310 24.27 34.61 32.91
CA ARG A 310 24.53 35.93 32.34
C ARG A 310 24.17 37.02 33.34
N LEU A 311 25.10 37.95 33.56
CA LEU A 311 24.87 39.15 34.36
C LEU A 311 24.85 40.35 33.40
N ASP A 312 23.71 41.02 33.31
CA ASP A 312 23.51 42.17 32.44
C ASP A 312 23.34 43.45 33.27
N TYR A 313 24.03 44.51 32.85
CA TYR A 313 23.89 45.86 33.38
C TYR A 313 23.42 46.81 32.28
N ASN A 314 22.49 47.69 32.63
CA ASN A 314 21.96 48.72 31.76
C ASN A 314 22.02 50.09 32.43
N TYR A 315 22.38 51.09 31.63
CA TYR A 315 22.31 52.51 31.92
C TYR A 315 21.36 53.16 30.91
N THR A 316 20.42 53.96 31.40
CA THR A 316 19.49 54.76 30.60
C THR A 316 19.67 56.22 30.97
N GLN A 317 19.95 57.07 29.98
CA GLN A 317 20.23 58.50 30.21
C GLN A 317 19.03 59.26 30.81
N HIS A 318 17.82 59.05 30.28
CA HIS A 318 16.59 59.69 30.72
C HIS A 318 15.45 58.67 30.67
N GLN A 319 14.88 58.28 31.80
CA GLN A 319 13.80 57.30 31.81
C GLN A 319 12.41 57.91 31.62
N PHE A 320 12.21 59.15 32.09
CA PHE A 320 10.93 59.84 32.02
C PHE A 320 11.10 61.27 31.48
N PRO A 321 10.10 61.84 30.78
CA PRO A 321 10.20 63.18 30.20
C PRO A 321 10.43 64.29 31.24
N MET A 322 10.08 64.03 32.50
CA MET A 322 10.22 64.98 33.62
C MET A 322 11.39 64.63 34.57
N ASP A 323 12.25 63.67 34.22
CA ASP A 323 13.39 63.24 35.03
C ASP A 323 14.72 63.44 34.29
N THR A 324 15.61 64.21 34.89
CA THR A 324 16.99 64.39 34.39
C THR A 324 17.95 63.33 34.93
N ASN A 325 17.53 62.49 35.88
CA ASN A 325 18.39 61.49 36.48
C ASN A 325 18.53 60.23 35.60
N PRO A 326 19.74 59.66 35.54
CA PRO A 326 19.94 58.38 34.89
C PRO A 326 19.33 57.22 35.70
N SER A 327 19.01 56.16 34.98
CA SER A 327 18.51 54.91 35.56
C SER A 327 19.53 53.79 35.37
N HIS A 328 19.64 52.94 36.39
CA HIS A 328 20.50 51.75 36.39
C HIS A 328 19.66 50.49 36.60
N MET A 329 19.95 49.44 35.83
CA MET A 329 19.26 48.16 35.94
C MET A 329 20.26 47.01 35.92
N ILE A 330 20.04 46.01 36.79
CA ILE A 330 20.83 44.78 36.83
C ILE A 330 19.89 43.60 36.61
N SER A 331 20.27 42.70 35.71
CA SER A 331 19.60 41.42 35.50
C SER A 331 20.57 40.28 35.66
N MET A 332 20.12 39.22 36.32
CA MET A 332 20.83 37.94 36.40
C MET A 332 19.96 36.89 35.72
N SER A 333 20.53 36.18 34.76
CA SER A 333 19.82 35.17 33.98
C SER A 333 20.57 33.84 34.02
N LEU A 334 19.93 32.80 34.53
CA LEU A 334 20.32 31.42 34.31
C LEU A 334 19.88 31.04 32.89
N LEU A 335 20.83 30.87 31.98
CA LEU A 335 20.57 30.51 30.57
C LEU A 335 20.26 29.02 30.40
N GLY A 336 20.41 28.23 31.48
CA GLY A 336 20.19 26.79 31.51
C GLY A 336 21.49 26.00 31.60
N GLU A 337 21.38 24.69 31.43
CA GLU A 337 22.56 23.80 31.43
C GLU A 337 23.46 24.14 30.24
N SER A 338 24.78 24.15 30.46
CA SER A 338 25.80 24.41 29.44
C SER A 338 25.96 23.16 28.54
N ARG A 339 24.90 22.85 27.77
CA ARG A 339 24.89 21.77 26.80
C ARG A 339 24.88 22.33 25.38
N PRO A 340 25.44 21.59 24.40
CA PRO A 340 25.31 21.96 23.00
C PRO A 340 23.83 21.94 22.61
N GLY A 341 23.41 22.81 21.68
CA GLY A 341 22.00 22.86 21.24
C GLY A 341 21.52 21.55 20.59
N ARG A 342 20.24 21.22 20.72
CA ARG A 342 19.66 19.97 20.19
C ARG A 342 19.60 19.97 18.65
N PRO A 343 20.23 19.01 17.94
CA PRO A 343 20.06 18.86 16.49
C PRO A 343 18.72 18.21 16.12
N LYS A 344 18.34 18.33 14.85
CA LYS A 344 17.10 17.80 14.28
C LYS A 344 17.35 17.17 12.92
N ILE A 345 16.71 16.03 12.65
CA ILE A 345 16.70 15.37 11.34
C ILE A 345 15.53 15.95 10.53
N THR A 346 15.83 16.51 9.35
CA THR A 346 14.84 17.09 8.43
C THR A 346 14.58 16.18 7.23
N SER A 347 15.53 15.33 6.86
CA SER A 347 15.38 14.33 5.81
C SER A 347 16.01 12.99 6.22
N PRO A 348 15.31 11.85 6.02
CA PRO A 348 13.98 11.75 5.43
C PRO A 348 12.89 12.31 6.35
N SER A 349 11.83 12.88 5.76
CA SER A 349 10.78 13.61 6.49
C SER A 349 9.74 12.70 7.15
N LYS A 350 9.66 11.43 6.72
CA LYS A 350 8.77 10.43 7.32
C LYS A 350 9.42 9.82 8.56
N GLU A 351 8.65 9.70 9.64
CA GLU A 351 9.10 9.02 10.87
C GLU A 351 9.27 7.51 10.68
N PHE A 352 8.62 6.91 9.67
CA PHE A 352 8.67 5.49 9.37
C PHE A 352 8.87 5.23 7.87
N ILE A 353 9.84 4.39 7.53
CA ILE A 353 10.23 4.04 6.15
C ILE A 353 10.52 2.55 6.07
N ILE A 354 10.12 1.91 4.98
CA ILE A 354 10.54 0.56 4.60
C ILE A 354 11.34 0.71 3.31
N THR A 355 12.50 0.07 3.20
CA THR A 355 13.37 0.19 2.03
C THR A 355 14.24 -1.05 1.85
N LYS A 356 14.52 -1.39 0.59
CA LYS A 356 15.52 -2.39 0.23
C LYS A 356 16.97 -1.91 0.21
N GLU A 357 17.16 -0.59 0.36
CA GLU A 357 18.49 -0.02 0.34
C GLU A 357 19.23 -0.34 1.65
N GLU A 358 20.51 -0.71 1.55
CA GLU A 358 21.37 -0.94 2.72
C GLU A 358 21.91 0.35 3.32
N PHE A 359 21.79 1.47 2.61
CA PHE A 359 22.36 2.76 3.00
C PHE A 359 21.34 3.88 2.91
N VAL A 360 21.36 4.78 3.90
CA VAL A 360 20.53 5.99 3.89
C VAL A 360 21.38 7.24 4.02
N THR A 361 20.94 8.32 3.39
CA THR A 361 21.48 9.67 3.62
C THR A 361 20.55 10.46 4.51
N LEU A 362 21.07 10.93 5.64
CA LEU A 362 20.37 11.81 6.55
C LEU A 362 20.77 13.26 6.30
N ARG A 363 19.80 14.17 6.45
CA ARG A 363 20.05 15.61 6.47
C ARG A 363 19.32 16.23 7.64
N GLY A 364 19.86 17.31 8.15
CA GLY A 364 19.23 18.03 9.23
C GLY A 364 19.84 19.39 9.50
N VAL A 365 19.37 19.97 10.59
CA VAL A 365 19.85 21.23 11.15
C VAL A 365 20.27 21.00 12.60
N GLY A 366 21.22 21.78 13.10
CA GLY A 366 21.73 21.69 14.46
C GLY A 366 22.61 22.88 14.81
N PRO A 367 23.28 22.85 15.98
CA PRO A 367 24.29 23.84 16.33
C PRO A 367 25.34 23.92 15.23
N ARG A 368 25.93 25.10 15.03
CA ARG A 368 26.89 25.38 13.95
C ARG A 368 28.27 24.87 14.29
N ASP A 369 29.05 24.54 13.25
CA ASP A 369 30.43 24.09 13.36
C ASP A 369 30.65 23.05 14.50
N THR A 370 29.63 22.23 14.73
CA THR A 370 29.56 21.27 15.82
C THR A 370 29.49 19.86 15.25
N ASN A 371 30.13 18.92 15.93
CA ASN A 371 30.04 17.51 15.56
C ASN A 371 28.62 17.00 15.79
N ILE A 372 28.02 16.41 14.77
CA ILE A 372 26.72 15.73 14.82
C ILE A 372 26.99 14.24 14.77
N GLN A 373 26.79 13.58 15.91
CA GLN A 373 26.88 12.15 16.09
C GLN A 373 25.56 11.49 15.71
N VAL A 374 25.62 10.53 14.79
CA VAL A 374 24.49 9.76 14.30
C VAL A 374 24.48 8.40 14.96
N TYR A 375 23.37 8.10 15.64
CA TYR A 375 23.15 6.84 16.34
C TYR A 375 22.12 6.01 15.57
N ASN A 376 22.38 4.71 15.46
CA ASN A 376 21.43 3.70 14.98
C ASN A 376 21.32 2.60 16.04
N ASN A 377 20.12 2.34 16.53
CA ASN A 377 19.86 1.34 17.58
C ASN A 377 20.77 1.54 18.81
N HIS A 378 20.88 2.78 19.28
CA HIS A 378 21.72 3.23 20.41
C HIS A 378 23.24 3.13 20.21
N GLN A 379 23.72 2.65 19.06
CA GLN A 379 25.14 2.60 18.72
C GLN A 379 25.53 3.79 17.85
N LEU A 380 26.64 4.46 18.17
CA LEU A 380 27.22 5.50 17.31
C LEU A 380 27.67 4.86 16.00
N GLN A 381 27.18 5.37 14.87
CA GLN A 381 27.50 4.85 13.53
C GLN A 381 28.35 5.83 12.72
N ASN A 382 28.06 7.12 12.81
CA ASN A 382 28.71 8.15 12.00
C ASN A 382 28.84 9.44 12.81
N THR A 383 29.83 10.27 12.48
CA THR A 383 29.95 11.64 12.98
C THR A 383 30.16 12.55 11.78
N THR A 384 29.30 13.56 11.63
CA THR A 384 29.43 14.61 10.61
C THR A 384 29.60 15.96 11.30
N ILE A 385 29.89 17.01 10.54
CA ILE A 385 30.02 18.37 11.08
C ILE A 385 28.91 19.20 10.45
N SER A 386 28.22 19.98 11.28
CA SER A 386 27.30 21.00 10.78
C SER A 386 28.09 22.15 10.16
N GLU A 387 27.65 22.63 9.00
CA GLU A 387 28.21 23.80 8.34
C GLU A 387 28.04 25.08 9.20
N LYS A 388 28.64 26.20 8.75
CA LYS A 388 28.51 27.54 9.35
C LYS A 388 27.06 28.01 9.59
N PHE A 389 26.10 27.40 8.90
CA PHE A 389 24.66 27.68 8.99
C PHE A 389 23.86 26.62 9.74
N GLY A 390 24.52 25.64 10.38
CA GLY A 390 23.90 24.59 11.18
C GLY A 390 23.37 23.42 10.38
N LYS A 391 23.44 23.46 9.05
CA LYS A 391 23.03 22.35 8.18
C LYS A 391 24.06 21.23 8.27
N TRP A 392 23.59 19.99 8.35
CA TRP A 392 24.46 18.82 8.39
C TRP A 392 23.93 17.73 7.46
N LYS A 393 24.85 16.91 6.97
CA LYS A 393 24.54 15.75 6.11
C LYS A 393 25.38 14.57 6.56
N ALA A 394 24.72 13.42 6.78
CA ALA A 394 25.37 12.15 7.01
C ALA A 394 25.03 11.22 5.84
N SER A 395 25.98 11.03 4.93
CA SER A 395 25.81 10.16 3.77
C SER A 395 26.19 8.72 4.12
N ASN A 396 25.65 7.76 3.37
CA ASN A 396 26.03 6.34 3.41
C ASN A 396 25.95 5.74 4.82
N LEU A 397 24.91 6.08 5.59
CA LEU A 397 24.66 5.44 6.87
C LEU A 397 24.18 4.02 6.63
N LYS A 398 24.99 3.03 7.02
CA LYS A 398 24.65 1.61 6.90
C LYS A 398 23.47 1.25 7.79
N LEU A 399 22.48 0.62 7.20
CA LEU A 399 21.33 0.03 7.88
C LEU A 399 21.66 -1.42 8.26
N LYS A 400 21.13 -1.87 9.39
CA LYS A 400 21.09 -3.28 9.77
C LYS A 400 19.79 -3.87 9.23
N GLU A 401 19.81 -5.14 8.84
CA GLU A 401 18.60 -5.86 8.45
C GLU A 401 17.53 -5.74 9.56
N GLY A 402 16.29 -5.46 9.17
CA GLY A 402 15.19 -5.19 10.09
C GLY A 402 15.14 -3.75 10.61
N LYS A 403 14.76 -3.58 11.88
CA LYS A 403 14.44 -2.26 12.48
C LYS A 403 15.71 -1.44 12.77
N ASN A 404 15.78 -0.23 12.23
CA ASN A 404 16.80 0.78 12.53
C ASN A 404 16.16 2.01 13.16
N GLU A 405 16.37 2.22 14.46
CA GLU A 405 15.95 3.43 15.16
C GLU A 405 17.11 4.43 15.17
N ILE A 406 16.97 5.48 14.37
CA ILE A 406 18.02 6.45 14.10
C ILE A 406 17.69 7.80 14.74
N TYR A 407 18.67 8.37 15.43
CA TYR A 407 18.61 9.72 15.99
C TYR A 407 20.01 10.34 16.00
N VAL A 408 20.10 11.66 16.14
CA VAL A 408 21.36 12.38 16.19
C VAL A 408 21.51 13.16 17.49
N LYS A 409 22.76 13.42 17.89
CA LYS A 409 23.14 14.32 18.99
C LYS A 409 24.27 15.21 18.52
N SER A 410 24.32 16.43 19.01
CA SER A 410 25.46 17.32 18.83
C SER A 410 26.46 17.08 19.96
N TRP A 411 27.74 17.19 19.64
CA TRP A 411 28.85 16.82 20.50
C TRP A 411 29.91 17.92 20.50
N THR A 412 30.24 18.44 21.67
CA THR A 412 31.30 19.44 21.83
C THR A 412 32.63 18.80 22.24
N LEU A 413 33.72 19.54 22.07
CA LEU A 413 35.08 19.12 22.40
C LEU A 413 35.24 18.73 23.89
N ASP A 414 34.43 19.32 24.77
CA ASP A 414 34.36 18.99 26.20
C ASP A 414 33.64 17.66 26.51
N LYS A 415 33.34 16.84 25.49
CA LYS A 415 32.68 15.53 25.59
C LYS A 415 31.25 15.57 26.13
N ASN A 416 30.56 16.70 25.97
CA ASN A 416 29.15 16.84 26.32
C ASN A 416 28.25 16.60 25.10
N ASN A 417 27.27 15.73 25.28
CA ASN A 417 26.20 15.45 24.32
C ASN A 417 25.02 16.40 24.55
N SER A 418 24.42 16.88 23.48
CA SER A 418 23.08 17.46 23.56
C SER A 418 21.99 16.40 23.78
N LEU A 419 20.75 16.86 23.91
CA LEU A 419 19.58 16.00 23.86
C LEU A 419 19.47 15.33 22.48
N ALA A 420 18.90 14.11 22.43
CA ALA A 420 18.69 13.40 21.16
C ALA A 420 17.68 14.12 20.28
N SER A 421 17.87 14.12 18.96
CA SER A 421 16.94 14.67 17.96
C SER A 421 15.56 13.99 17.96
N ASN A 422 14.69 14.38 17.02
CA ASN A 422 13.60 13.51 16.59
C ASN A 422 14.16 12.17 16.08
N LYS A 423 13.41 11.09 16.34
CA LYS A 423 13.77 9.74 15.92
C LYS A 423 13.11 9.42 14.58
N ILE A 424 13.83 8.70 13.72
CA ILE A 424 13.28 8.07 12.52
C ILE A 424 13.45 6.55 12.64
N VAL A 425 12.48 5.80 12.16
CA VAL A 425 12.52 4.34 12.12
C VAL A 425 12.57 3.88 10.67
N ILE A 426 13.66 3.23 10.29
CA ILE A 426 13.83 2.66 8.95
C ILE A 426 13.88 1.14 9.08
N TYR A 427 12.96 0.45 8.43
CA TYR A 427 13.06 -1.00 8.24
C TYR A 427 13.81 -1.26 6.94
N SER A 428 14.98 -1.88 7.05
CA SER A 428 15.77 -2.36 5.92
C SER A 428 15.40 -3.82 5.69
N ASP A 429 15.01 -4.15 4.46
CA ASP A 429 14.72 -5.51 4.03
C ASP A 429 15.35 -5.72 2.67
N SER A 430 16.47 -6.44 2.63
CA SER A 430 17.22 -6.69 1.40
C SER A 430 16.84 -8.02 0.72
N THR A 431 15.94 -8.79 1.33
CA THR A 431 15.62 -10.15 0.88
C THR A 431 14.35 -10.18 0.02
N PRO A 432 14.36 -10.80 -1.18
CA PRO A 432 13.15 -10.98 -1.97
C PRO A 432 12.12 -11.92 -1.29
N PRO A 433 10.82 -11.68 -1.48
CA PRO A 433 9.79 -12.49 -0.85
C PRO A 433 9.73 -13.89 -1.47
N ALA A 434 9.75 -14.94 -0.63
CA ALA A 434 9.43 -16.30 -1.08
C ALA A 434 7.91 -16.53 -1.01
N PHE A 435 7.35 -17.26 -1.98
CA PHE A 435 5.93 -17.61 -2.01
C PHE A 435 5.66 -18.99 -2.63
N ASP A 436 4.60 -19.63 -2.15
CA ASP A 436 4.07 -20.89 -2.64
C ASP A 436 2.67 -20.70 -3.23
N LEU A 437 2.33 -21.55 -4.20
CA LEU A 437 1.08 -21.48 -4.96
C LEU A 437 0.30 -22.78 -4.90
N THR A 438 -1.03 -22.66 -4.80
CA THR A 438 -1.96 -23.78 -4.89
C THR A 438 -3.11 -23.38 -5.81
N ILE A 439 -3.38 -24.18 -6.83
CA ILE A 439 -4.48 -23.98 -7.77
C ILE A 439 -5.54 -25.04 -7.47
N ILE A 440 -6.74 -24.59 -7.13
CA ILE A 440 -7.86 -25.43 -6.73
C ILE A 440 -8.96 -25.29 -7.78
N PRO A 441 -9.30 -26.34 -8.53
CA PRO A 441 -10.44 -26.30 -9.46
C PRO A 441 -11.76 -26.27 -8.66
N LYS A 442 -12.64 -25.34 -9.01
CA LYS A 442 -14.04 -25.24 -8.53
C LYS A 442 -15.01 -25.56 -9.67
N GLU A 443 -16.31 -25.45 -9.45
CA GLU A 443 -17.31 -25.83 -10.45
C GLU A 443 -17.24 -24.96 -11.73
N ASP A 444 -16.94 -23.67 -11.60
CA ASP A 444 -16.96 -22.67 -12.68
C ASP A 444 -15.64 -21.89 -12.85
N HIS A 445 -14.70 -22.02 -11.92
CA HIS A 445 -13.44 -21.26 -11.91
C HIS A 445 -12.28 -22.03 -11.25
N TYR A 446 -11.06 -21.57 -11.48
CA TYR A 446 -9.89 -21.92 -10.67
C TYR A 446 -9.72 -20.90 -9.54
N LEU A 447 -9.59 -21.39 -8.31
CA LEU A 447 -9.19 -20.60 -7.15
C LEU A 447 -7.68 -20.74 -6.97
N ILE A 448 -6.96 -19.65 -7.17
CA ILE A 448 -5.50 -19.59 -7.05
C ILE A 448 -5.16 -18.99 -5.70
N LYS A 449 -4.50 -19.75 -4.83
CA LYS A 449 -4.03 -19.31 -3.52
C LYS A 449 -2.52 -19.11 -3.54
N LEU A 450 -2.06 -17.94 -3.15
CA LEU A 450 -0.65 -17.60 -3.01
C LEU A 450 -0.34 -17.31 -1.54
N LYS A 451 0.58 -18.07 -0.97
CA LYS A 451 1.08 -17.89 0.40
C LYS A 451 2.49 -17.32 0.34
N ALA A 452 2.64 -16.06 0.72
CA ALA A 452 3.93 -15.39 0.81
C ALA A 452 4.51 -15.45 2.23
N THR A 453 5.82 -15.56 2.32
CA THR A 453 6.59 -15.54 3.59
C THR A 453 6.49 -14.20 4.32
N GLU A 454 6.12 -13.14 3.61
CA GLU A 454 5.99 -11.78 4.13
C GLU A 454 4.84 -11.00 3.47
N SER A 455 4.72 -9.70 3.77
CA SER A 455 3.66 -8.85 3.25
C SER A 455 4.03 -8.26 1.90
N LEU A 456 3.22 -8.57 0.89
CA LEU A 456 3.42 -8.07 -0.46
C LEU A 456 2.85 -6.66 -0.66
N ASN A 457 3.49 -5.90 -1.55
CA ASN A 457 3.00 -4.64 -2.11
C ASN A 457 2.18 -4.88 -3.38
N LYS A 458 2.70 -5.74 -4.27
CA LYS A 458 2.12 -6.00 -5.58
C LYS A 458 2.36 -7.44 -6.01
N ILE A 459 1.38 -8.03 -6.68
CA ILE A 459 1.52 -9.28 -7.43
C ILE A 459 1.25 -8.96 -8.89
N THR A 460 2.11 -9.43 -9.78
CA THR A 460 1.89 -9.38 -11.23
C THR A 460 1.75 -10.81 -11.72
N SER A 461 0.63 -11.12 -12.35
CA SER A 461 0.35 -12.46 -12.84
C SER A 461 -0.38 -12.43 -14.17
N THR A 462 0.02 -13.31 -15.07
CA THR A 462 -0.59 -13.51 -16.38
C THR A 462 -0.85 -14.98 -16.64
N LEU A 463 -1.95 -15.28 -17.32
CA LEU A 463 -2.29 -16.61 -17.81
C LEU A 463 -2.77 -16.46 -19.25
N ASN A 464 -2.06 -17.07 -20.19
CA ASN A 464 -2.30 -16.88 -21.63
C ASN A 464 -2.43 -15.39 -22.02
N ASP A 465 -1.50 -14.57 -21.55
CA ASP A 465 -1.45 -13.11 -21.73
C ASP A 465 -2.59 -12.30 -21.08
N GLN A 466 -3.52 -12.95 -20.37
CA GLN A 466 -4.55 -12.27 -19.60
C GLN A 466 -4.08 -12.01 -18.17
N ARG A 467 -4.25 -10.77 -17.70
CA ARG A 467 -3.85 -10.39 -16.34
C ARG A 467 -4.83 -10.94 -15.32
N ILE A 468 -4.30 -11.58 -14.27
CA ILE A 468 -5.04 -12.05 -13.12
C ILE A 468 -4.83 -11.08 -11.95
N GLU A 469 -5.89 -10.74 -11.24
CA GLU A 469 -5.82 -9.88 -10.05
C GLU A 469 -5.92 -10.70 -8.76
N PHE A 470 -4.95 -10.50 -7.88
CA PHE A 470 -4.92 -11.11 -6.56
C PHE A 470 -5.47 -10.15 -5.50
N THR A 471 -6.23 -10.71 -4.58
CA THR A 471 -6.80 -10.01 -3.43
C THR A 471 -6.22 -10.58 -2.13
N GLN A 472 -5.82 -9.71 -1.20
CA GLN A 472 -5.27 -10.14 0.08
C GLN A 472 -6.38 -10.61 1.01
N VAL A 473 -6.23 -11.79 1.61
CA VAL A 473 -7.17 -12.36 2.58
C VAL A 473 -6.64 -12.13 4.01
N GLN A 474 -7.48 -11.72 4.97
CA GLN A 474 -7.02 -11.31 6.31
C GLN A 474 -6.36 -12.44 7.13
N GLN A 475 -5.19 -12.09 7.68
CA GLN A 475 -4.28 -12.72 8.67
C GLN A 475 -4.42 -14.22 8.99
N VAL A 476 -3.41 -14.97 8.55
CA VAL A 476 -2.97 -16.22 9.17
C VAL A 476 -2.74 -15.98 10.68
N THR A 477 -3.56 -16.61 11.52
CA THR A 477 -3.26 -16.78 12.96
C THR A 477 -2.06 -17.72 13.09
N ASN A 478 -1.17 -17.40 14.03
CA ASN A 478 0.12 -18.08 14.30
C ASN A 478 0.02 -19.58 14.69
N GLU A 479 -1.11 -20.26 14.48
CA GLU A 479 -1.36 -21.61 14.99
C GLU A 479 -0.74 -22.72 14.13
N ALA A 480 -0.29 -22.43 12.90
CA ALA A 480 0.32 -23.45 12.03
C ALA A 480 1.86 -23.54 12.12
N LEU A 481 2.53 -22.77 12.99
CA LEU A 481 3.99 -22.76 13.11
C LEU A 481 4.41 -22.64 14.60
N HIS A 482 4.76 -23.76 15.23
CA HIS A 482 5.41 -23.81 16.55
C HIS A 482 6.51 -24.89 16.59
N PRO A 483 7.54 -24.82 17.48
CA PRO A 483 7.80 -23.85 18.55
C PRO A 483 9.19 -23.15 18.48
N LEU A 484 9.42 -22.15 19.37
CA LEU A 484 10.55 -21.22 19.58
C LEU A 484 10.19 -19.80 19.07
N GLN A 485 10.00 -18.72 19.85
CA GLN A 485 10.35 -18.34 21.22
C GLN A 485 9.29 -17.38 21.83
N LYS A 486 9.41 -17.17 23.15
CA LYS A 486 8.51 -16.53 24.13
C LYS A 486 7.99 -15.11 23.84
N TYR A 487 6.79 -14.90 24.39
CA TYR A 487 6.01 -13.67 24.63
C TYR A 487 6.80 -12.44 25.12
N ILE A 488 6.48 -11.26 24.57
CA ILE A 488 6.74 -9.89 25.10
C ILE A 488 5.48 -9.03 24.79
N PRO A 489 5.05 -8.11 25.68
CA PRO A 489 3.67 -7.61 25.75
C PRO A 489 3.28 -6.57 24.69
N ILE A 490 1.96 -6.41 24.55
CA ILE A 490 1.22 -5.61 23.58
C ILE A 490 1.48 -4.09 23.76
N ASP A 491 1.89 -3.38 22.70
CA ASP A 491 2.08 -1.91 22.62
C ASP A 491 1.00 -1.27 21.71
N PRO A 492 0.38 -0.12 22.08
CA PRO A 492 -0.76 0.48 21.37
C PRO A 492 -0.51 1.11 19.97
N THR A 493 0.70 1.07 19.41
CA THR A 493 0.95 1.56 18.03
C THR A 493 1.01 0.42 17.01
N LYS A 494 -0.12 0.13 16.35
CA LYS A 494 -0.21 -0.82 15.22
C LYS A 494 0.69 -0.39 14.05
N THR A 495 1.95 -0.81 14.07
CA THR A 495 2.81 -0.88 12.89
C THR A 495 2.87 -2.34 12.47
N ILE A 496 2.32 -2.66 11.30
CA ILE A 496 2.41 -4.01 10.71
C ILE A 496 3.90 -4.26 10.48
N SER A 497 4.48 -5.26 11.15
CA SER A 497 5.82 -5.74 10.75
C SER A 497 5.75 -6.15 9.27
N PRO A 498 6.58 -5.59 8.38
CA PRO A 498 6.55 -5.94 6.96
C PRO A 498 6.79 -7.44 6.72
N LEU A 499 7.53 -8.08 7.62
CA LEU A 499 7.85 -9.51 7.62
C LEU A 499 6.68 -10.44 8.02
N LYS A 500 5.44 -9.95 8.10
CA LYS A 500 4.30 -10.83 8.40
C LYS A 500 3.87 -11.58 7.14
N PRO A 501 3.76 -12.92 7.16
CA PRO A 501 3.24 -13.70 6.05
C PRO A 501 1.89 -13.16 5.57
N SER A 502 1.68 -13.23 4.26
CA SER A 502 0.43 -12.80 3.64
C SER A 502 -0.15 -13.90 2.76
N LEU A 503 -1.48 -14.01 2.79
CA LEU A 503 -2.25 -14.93 1.94
C LEU A 503 -3.02 -14.10 0.93
N TRP A 504 -2.96 -14.52 -0.33
CA TRP A 504 -3.60 -13.87 -1.45
C TRP A 504 -4.40 -14.89 -2.24
N GLU A 505 -5.55 -14.46 -2.75
CA GLU A 505 -6.43 -15.29 -3.56
C GLU A 505 -6.80 -14.57 -4.86
N ALA A 506 -6.83 -15.33 -5.95
CA ALA A 506 -7.32 -14.89 -7.24
C ALA A 506 -8.32 -15.90 -7.81
N ARG A 507 -9.32 -15.37 -8.51
CA ARG A 507 -10.32 -16.16 -9.24
C ARG A 507 -10.02 -16.07 -10.73
N PHE A 508 -9.95 -17.22 -11.38
CA PHE A 508 -9.81 -17.30 -12.84
C PHE A 508 -10.91 -18.19 -13.41
N ASP A 509 -11.88 -17.60 -14.11
CA ASP A 509 -13.02 -18.33 -14.68
C ASP A 509 -12.58 -19.28 -15.80
N PHE A 510 -13.27 -20.41 -15.94
CA PHE A 510 -12.95 -21.36 -17.01
C PHE A 510 -13.20 -20.78 -18.39
N THR A 511 -12.19 -20.85 -19.26
CA THR A 511 -12.35 -20.69 -20.70
C THR A 511 -13.05 -21.92 -21.29
N GLU A 512 -13.62 -21.83 -22.50
CA GLU A 512 -14.22 -23.00 -23.18
C GLU A 512 -13.26 -24.21 -23.25
N GLU A 513 -11.96 -23.95 -23.39
CA GLU A 513 -10.90 -24.96 -23.46
C GLU A 513 -10.51 -25.57 -22.09
N THR A 514 -10.86 -24.89 -20.99
CA THR A 514 -10.50 -25.30 -19.62
C THR A 514 -11.69 -25.69 -18.76
N LYS A 515 -12.91 -25.64 -19.32
CA LYS A 515 -14.14 -26.06 -18.66
C LYS A 515 -14.09 -27.54 -18.27
N ILE A 516 -14.36 -27.81 -17.00
CA ILE A 516 -14.53 -29.16 -16.48
C ILE A 516 -15.67 -29.84 -17.26
N GLY A 517 -15.42 -31.08 -17.68
CA GLY A 517 -16.34 -31.89 -18.48
C GLY A 517 -16.18 -31.73 -20.00
N LYS A 518 -15.35 -30.80 -20.47
CA LYS A 518 -15.01 -30.61 -21.89
C LYS A 518 -13.69 -31.32 -22.25
N VAL A 519 -13.14 -31.00 -23.42
CA VAL A 519 -11.91 -31.59 -23.96
C VAL A 519 -10.72 -30.92 -23.28
N ALA A 520 -9.68 -31.68 -22.92
CA ALA A 520 -8.46 -31.08 -22.38
C ALA A 520 -7.75 -30.23 -23.45
N PRO A 521 -6.99 -29.20 -23.04
CA PRO A 521 -6.34 -28.28 -23.97
C PRO A 521 -5.23 -28.97 -24.76
N LYS A 522 -4.82 -28.32 -25.86
CA LYS A 522 -3.76 -28.80 -26.76
C LYS A 522 -2.36 -28.68 -26.15
N GLU A 523 -2.14 -27.61 -25.40
CA GLU A 523 -0.88 -27.25 -24.75
C GLU A 523 -1.17 -26.91 -23.29
N LEU A 524 -0.15 -27.04 -22.44
CA LEU A 524 -0.29 -26.67 -21.03
C LEU A 524 -0.39 -25.14 -20.95
N HIS A 525 -1.49 -24.62 -20.40
CA HIS A 525 -1.57 -23.21 -20.08
C HIS A 525 -0.60 -22.88 -18.94
N THR A 526 0.10 -21.76 -19.01
CA THR A 526 1.12 -21.40 -18.01
C THR A 526 0.71 -20.13 -17.27
N LEU A 527 0.66 -20.21 -15.94
CA LEU A 527 0.56 -19.05 -15.06
C LEU A 527 1.96 -18.51 -14.81
N ILE A 528 2.23 -17.30 -15.26
CA ILE A 528 3.45 -16.56 -14.97
C ILE A 528 3.16 -15.62 -13.81
N ILE A 529 3.99 -15.64 -12.77
CA ILE A 529 3.77 -14.82 -11.58
C ILE A 529 5.06 -14.26 -11.00
N THR A 530 5.01 -12.98 -10.62
CA THR A 530 6.03 -12.26 -9.86
C THR A 530 5.39 -11.55 -8.67
N ALA A 531 6.13 -11.45 -7.58
CA ALA A 531 5.68 -10.80 -6.35
C ALA A 531 6.69 -9.72 -5.92
N GLU A 532 6.18 -8.57 -5.50
CA GLU A 532 6.95 -7.46 -4.95
C GLU A 532 6.55 -7.25 -3.49
N ASP A 533 7.52 -7.20 -2.58
CA ASP A 533 7.29 -6.92 -1.16
C ASP A 533 7.05 -5.41 -0.88
N LYS A 534 6.86 -5.05 0.39
CA LYS A 534 6.71 -3.63 0.80
C LYS A 534 7.99 -2.80 0.79
N ALA A 535 9.16 -3.43 0.68
CA ALA A 535 10.46 -2.78 0.57
C ALA A 535 10.85 -2.49 -0.89
N GLY A 536 10.18 -3.14 -1.85
CA GLY A 536 10.42 -3.06 -3.29
C GLY A 536 11.34 -4.17 -3.83
N ASN A 537 11.54 -5.27 -3.10
CA ASN A 537 12.24 -6.44 -3.64
C ASN A 537 11.27 -7.27 -4.48
N ILE A 538 11.79 -7.79 -5.59
CA ILE A 538 11.01 -8.56 -6.56
C ILE A 538 11.51 -10.00 -6.50
N ALA A 539 10.59 -10.93 -6.27
CA ALA A 539 10.85 -12.36 -6.33
C ALA A 539 11.12 -12.82 -7.76
N GLU A 540 11.85 -13.92 -7.90
CA GLU A 540 12.05 -14.57 -9.20
C GLU A 540 10.72 -14.97 -9.82
N GLU A 541 10.63 -14.83 -11.14
CA GLU A 541 9.44 -15.19 -11.91
C GLU A 541 9.23 -16.71 -11.86
N LYS A 542 8.00 -17.12 -11.52
CA LYS A 542 7.61 -18.52 -11.51
C LYS A 542 6.63 -18.80 -12.65
N GLU A 543 6.94 -19.82 -13.44
CA GLU A 543 6.07 -20.37 -14.47
C GLU A 543 5.42 -21.66 -13.97
N ILE A 544 4.09 -21.70 -13.94
CA ILE A 544 3.32 -22.82 -13.39
C ILE A 544 2.37 -23.36 -14.46
N PRO A 545 2.65 -24.53 -15.07
CA PRO A 545 1.77 -25.13 -16.06
C PRO A 545 0.51 -25.74 -15.43
N PHE A 546 -0.62 -25.65 -16.15
CA PHE A 546 -1.92 -26.19 -15.77
C PHE A 546 -2.00 -27.70 -16.01
N PHE A 547 -2.96 -28.36 -15.36
CA PHE A 547 -2.94 -29.78 -15.02
C PHE A 547 -2.54 -30.77 -16.14
N VAL A 548 -3.20 -30.77 -17.29
CA VAL A 548 -2.89 -31.72 -18.39
C VAL A 548 -3.12 -31.10 -19.77
N ALA A 549 -2.45 -31.65 -20.79
CA ALA A 549 -2.67 -31.32 -22.19
C ALA A 549 -2.62 -32.58 -23.07
N TYR A 550 -3.50 -32.67 -24.07
CA TYR A 550 -3.55 -33.82 -24.99
C TYR A 550 -2.93 -33.46 -26.34
N THR A 551 -1.96 -34.27 -26.75
CA THR A 551 -1.36 -34.15 -28.09
C THR A 551 -2.13 -34.99 -29.10
N PHE A 552 -2.55 -36.19 -28.70
CA PHE A 552 -3.29 -37.13 -29.54
C PHE A 552 -4.08 -38.16 -28.69
N PRO A 553 -5.30 -38.54 -29.06
CA PRO A 553 -6.13 -38.02 -30.16
C PRO A 553 -6.70 -36.63 -29.86
N ARG A 554 -7.35 -36.03 -30.86
CA ARG A 554 -8.16 -34.81 -30.69
C ARG A 554 -9.62 -35.19 -30.42
N ASP A 555 -10.43 -34.25 -29.92
CA ASP A 555 -11.87 -34.48 -29.87
C ASP A 555 -12.45 -34.62 -31.28
N ARG A 556 -13.52 -35.41 -31.39
CA ARG A 556 -14.13 -35.79 -32.66
C ARG A 556 -13.17 -36.56 -33.58
N TYR A 557 -12.41 -37.50 -33.01
CA TYR A 557 -11.43 -38.30 -33.76
C TYR A 557 -12.05 -39.56 -34.36
N VAL A 558 -11.79 -39.81 -35.64
CA VAL A 558 -12.19 -41.05 -36.32
C VAL A 558 -11.02 -42.02 -36.30
N HIS A 559 -11.29 -43.24 -35.85
CA HIS A 559 -10.32 -44.32 -35.75
C HIS A 559 -10.84 -45.57 -36.44
N TYR A 560 -9.94 -46.50 -36.80
CA TYR A 560 -10.28 -47.70 -37.57
C TYR A 560 -9.75 -49.01 -36.96
N LYS A 561 -9.06 -48.94 -35.82
CA LYS A 561 -8.50 -50.11 -35.13
C LYS A 561 -9.16 -50.29 -33.77
N PRO A 562 -9.19 -51.51 -33.21
CA PRO A 562 -9.75 -51.74 -31.87
C PRO A 562 -8.97 -51.07 -30.74
N GLU A 563 -7.74 -50.62 -30.99
CA GLU A 563 -6.87 -49.99 -29.99
C GLU A 563 -6.41 -48.60 -30.47
N LEU A 564 -6.50 -47.60 -29.59
CA LEU A 564 -6.03 -46.23 -29.84
C LEU A 564 -5.09 -45.79 -28.73
N ARG A 565 -3.91 -45.28 -29.11
CA ARG A 565 -2.94 -44.76 -28.14
C ARG A 565 -3.25 -43.31 -27.79
N PHE A 566 -3.46 -43.05 -26.51
CA PHE A 566 -3.54 -41.70 -25.95
C PHE A 566 -2.15 -41.21 -25.57
N ILE A 567 -1.88 -39.94 -25.82
CA ILE A 567 -0.60 -39.28 -25.56
C ILE A 567 -0.88 -37.86 -25.08
N GLY A 568 -0.18 -37.45 -24.02
CA GLY A 568 -0.30 -36.11 -23.46
C GLY A 568 0.81 -35.76 -22.47
N PHE A 569 0.67 -34.57 -21.89
CA PHE A 569 1.54 -34.04 -20.86
C PHE A 569 0.76 -33.77 -19.58
N SER A 570 1.41 -33.91 -18.44
CA SER A 570 0.94 -33.46 -17.13
C SER A 570 1.73 -32.25 -16.63
N SER A 571 1.16 -31.56 -15.65
CA SER A 571 1.87 -30.60 -14.81
C SER A 571 2.33 -31.30 -13.52
N PRO A 572 3.41 -30.83 -12.87
CA PRO A 572 3.80 -31.28 -11.53
C PRO A 572 2.72 -31.13 -10.45
N MET A 573 1.64 -30.42 -10.75
CA MET A 573 0.46 -30.29 -9.88
C MET A 573 -0.49 -31.49 -9.94
N VAL A 574 -0.21 -32.49 -10.79
CA VAL A 574 -1.02 -33.71 -10.94
C VAL A 574 -0.45 -34.85 -10.11
N ASP A 575 -1.30 -35.47 -9.28
CA ASP A 575 -0.98 -36.66 -8.49
C ASP A 575 -1.11 -37.93 -9.33
N ARG A 576 -2.22 -38.04 -10.09
CA ARG A 576 -2.48 -39.19 -10.98
C ARG A 576 -3.51 -38.86 -12.05
N ILE A 577 -3.48 -39.62 -13.14
CA ILE A 577 -4.45 -39.55 -14.23
C ILE A 577 -5.10 -40.93 -14.39
N LEU A 578 -6.42 -40.96 -14.54
CA LEU A 578 -7.20 -42.16 -14.84
C LEU A 578 -7.89 -41.96 -16.20
N ILE A 579 -7.63 -42.80 -17.19
CA ILE A 579 -8.33 -42.78 -18.48
C ILE A 579 -9.24 -44.01 -18.53
N ASN A 580 -10.55 -43.80 -18.67
CA ASN A 580 -11.57 -44.84 -18.57
C ASN A 580 -11.46 -45.68 -17.28
N LYS A 581 -11.08 -45.02 -16.16
CA LYS A 581 -10.80 -45.62 -14.84
C LYS A 581 -9.49 -46.42 -14.74
N GLU A 582 -8.72 -46.52 -15.82
CA GLU A 582 -7.40 -47.14 -15.81
C GLU A 582 -6.31 -46.11 -15.46
N PRO A 583 -5.43 -46.39 -14.49
CA PRO A 583 -4.36 -45.47 -14.11
C PRO A 583 -3.31 -45.36 -15.22
N VAL A 584 -2.87 -44.13 -15.48
CA VAL A 584 -1.85 -43.84 -16.48
C VAL A 584 -0.51 -43.59 -15.79
N TYR A 585 0.56 -44.18 -16.32
CA TYR A 585 1.92 -43.88 -15.90
C TYR A 585 2.40 -42.55 -16.49
N ILE A 586 2.89 -41.66 -15.63
CA ILE A 586 3.51 -40.38 -15.98
C ILE A 586 5.03 -40.56 -15.84
N ASP A 587 5.78 -40.24 -16.89
CA ASP A 587 7.24 -40.32 -16.87
C ASP A 587 7.90 -39.11 -16.20
N LYS A 588 9.22 -39.14 -16.03
CA LYS A 588 9.99 -38.04 -15.39
C LYS A 588 9.98 -36.73 -16.19
N GLN A 589 9.54 -36.77 -17.44
CA GLN A 589 9.39 -35.61 -18.31
C GLN A 589 7.92 -35.15 -18.36
N GLU A 590 7.09 -35.61 -17.42
CA GLU A 590 5.67 -35.28 -17.33
C GLU A 590 4.87 -35.69 -18.58
N ARG A 591 5.28 -36.78 -19.24
CA ARG A 591 4.56 -37.34 -20.40
C ARG A 591 3.83 -38.59 -19.99
N PHE A 592 2.69 -38.81 -20.61
CA PHE A 592 1.94 -40.03 -20.41
C PHE A 592 1.48 -40.63 -21.73
N SER A 593 1.38 -41.96 -21.76
CA SER A 593 0.77 -42.68 -22.88
C SER A 593 0.08 -43.96 -22.40
N ILE A 594 -1.15 -44.17 -22.87
CA ILE A 594 -1.92 -45.38 -22.56
C ILE A 594 -2.64 -45.86 -23.82
N PRO A 595 -2.60 -47.16 -24.14
CA PRO A 595 -3.49 -47.74 -25.12
C PRO A 595 -4.91 -47.88 -24.53
N ILE A 596 -5.92 -47.49 -25.29
CA ILE A 596 -7.31 -47.73 -24.92
C ILE A 596 -7.97 -48.64 -25.94
N GLU A 597 -8.82 -49.54 -25.45
CA GLU A 597 -9.67 -50.36 -26.30
C GLU A 597 -10.93 -49.58 -26.71
N LEU A 598 -11.31 -49.75 -27.97
CA LEU A 598 -12.44 -49.09 -28.60
C LEU A 598 -13.37 -50.13 -29.21
N THR A 599 -14.67 -49.98 -28.95
CA THR A 599 -15.70 -50.78 -29.62
C THR A 599 -16.11 -50.12 -30.94
N PRO A 600 -16.50 -50.88 -31.99
CA PRO A 600 -17.05 -50.29 -33.21
C PRO A 600 -18.23 -49.34 -32.92
N GLY A 601 -18.16 -48.13 -33.43
CA GLY A 601 -19.14 -47.05 -33.21
C GLY A 601 -18.62 -45.95 -32.29
N LYS A 602 -19.54 -45.31 -31.56
CA LYS A 602 -19.24 -44.16 -30.70
C LYS A 602 -18.59 -44.60 -29.39
N ASN A 603 -17.49 -43.95 -29.04
CA ASN A 603 -16.76 -44.14 -27.80
C ASN A 603 -16.59 -42.78 -27.11
N LEU A 604 -16.96 -42.70 -25.82
CA LEU A 604 -16.66 -41.57 -24.96
C LEU A 604 -15.53 -41.96 -24.02
N VAL A 605 -14.38 -41.32 -24.17
CA VAL A 605 -13.23 -41.52 -23.29
C VAL A 605 -13.29 -40.47 -22.20
N LYS A 606 -13.29 -40.93 -20.95
CA LYS A 606 -13.28 -40.06 -19.77
C LYS A 606 -11.91 -40.06 -19.12
N THR A 607 -11.37 -38.88 -18.90
CA THR A 607 -10.12 -38.71 -18.17
C THR A 607 -10.39 -38.02 -16.85
N GLU A 608 -9.99 -38.64 -15.75
CA GLU A 608 -10.04 -38.06 -14.41
C GLU A 608 -8.62 -37.70 -13.98
N VAL A 609 -8.38 -36.43 -13.75
CA VAL A 609 -7.11 -35.89 -13.29
C VAL A 609 -7.26 -35.53 -11.82
N MET A 610 -6.47 -36.18 -10.98
CA MET A 610 -6.40 -35.87 -9.55
C MET A 610 -5.21 -34.95 -9.31
N THR A 611 -5.46 -33.81 -8.69
CA THR A 611 -4.40 -32.85 -8.35
C THR A 611 -3.67 -33.27 -7.07
N THR A 612 -2.51 -32.68 -6.82
CA THR A 612 -1.79 -32.85 -5.53
C THR A 612 -2.60 -32.33 -4.34
N SER A 613 -3.50 -31.37 -4.56
CA SER A 613 -4.50 -30.91 -3.57
C SER A 613 -5.68 -31.86 -3.37
N LYS A 614 -5.71 -33.02 -4.05
CA LYS A 614 -6.77 -34.04 -4.03
C LYS A 614 -8.09 -33.62 -4.66
N ASP A 615 -8.09 -32.53 -5.43
CA ASP A 615 -9.23 -32.14 -6.24
C ASP A 615 -9.30 -32.95 -7.53
N LYS A 616 -10.50 -33.12 -8.07
CA LYS A 616 -10.77 -33.92 -9.27
C LYS A 616 -11.19 -33.03 -10.43
N ILE A 617 -10.51 -33.18 -11.56
CA ILE A 617 -10.86 -32.57 -12.84
C ILE A 617 -11.25 -33.67 -13.81
N VAL A 618 -12.35 -33.49 -14.53
CA VAL A 618 -12.83 -34.48 -15.51
C VAL A 618 -12.80 -33.88 -16.90
N TYR A 619 -12.17 -34.58 -17.83
CA TYR A 619 -12.23 -34.29 -19.26
C TYR A 619 -12.93 -35.42 -20.01
N SER A 620 -13.57 -35.10 -21.12
CA SER A 620 -14.23 -36.07 -21.98
C SER A 620 -13.80 -35.88 -23.43
N MET A 621 -13.63 -36.99 -24.14
CA MET A 621 -13.28 -36.97 -25.57
C MET A 621 -14.11 -37.96 -26.37
N ARG A 622 -14.57 -37.50 -27.54
CA ARG A 622 -15.42 -38.27 -28.45
C ARG A 622 -14.59 -38.91 -29.54
N ILE A 623 -14.71 -40.23 -29.66
CA ILE A 623 -14.03 -41.02 -30.69
C ILE A 623 -15.05 -41.87 -31.42
N LEU A 624 -15.01 -41.84 -32.75
CA LEU A 624 -15.79 -42.72 -33.62
C LEU A 624 -14.86 -43.79 -34.17
N ASN A 625 -15.06 -45.04 -33.74
CA ASN A 625 -14.28 -46.17 -34.24
C ASN A 625 -15.06 -46.86 -35.38
N LEU A 626 -14.67 -46.62 -36.62
CA LEU A 626 -15.31 -47.23 -37.80
C LEU A 626 -14.68 -48.60 -38.10
N LYS A 627 -15.53 -49.58 -38.41
CA LYS A 627 -15.09 -50.87 -38.92
C LYS A 627 -14.68 -50.70 -40.39
N THR A 628 -13.51 -51.20 -40.75
CA THR A 628 -12.98 -51.20 -42.13
C THR A 628 -12.38 -52.56 -42.47
N PHE A 629 -12.04 -52.79 -43.74
CA PHE A 629 -11.51 -54.07 -44.23
C PHE A 629 -10.21 -53.86 -45.03
N PRO A 630 -9.29 -54.85 -45.06
CA PRO A 630 -7.97 -54.68 -45.70
C PRO A 630 -8.01 -54.32 -47.19
N ASP A 631 -9.07 -54.72 -47.89
CA ASP A 631 -9.29 -54.50 -49.32
C ASP A 631 -10.10 -53.23 -49.65
N LEU A 632 -10.58 -52.50 -48.64
CA LEU A 632 -11.19 -51.17 -48.80
C LEU A 632 -10.13 -50.07 -48.87
N THR A 633 -9.43 -49.99 -50.00
CA THR A 633 -8.48 -48.90 -50.25
C THR A 633 -9.21 -47.57 -50.50
N GLY A 634 -8.52 -46.42 -50.34
CA GLY A 634 -9.11 -45.10 -50.57
C GLY A 634 -9.59 -44.81 -52.01
N LYS A 635 -9.35 -45.72 -52.96
CA LYS A 635 -9.81 -45.61 -54.36
C LYS A 635 -11.16 -46.28 -54.61
N ILE A 636 -11.68 -47.07 -53.66
CA ILE A 636 -12.96 -47.76 -53.78
C ILE A 636 -14.10 -46.75 -53.58
N LYS A 637 -14.94 -46.57 -54.60
CA LYS A 637 -16.21 -45.84 -54.48
C LYS A 637 -17.16 -46.60 -53.55
N GLY A 638 -17.97 -45.89 -52.77
CA GLY A 638 -18.84 -46.51 -51.76
C GLY A 638 -18.13 -46.96 -50.48
N ARG A 639 -16.83 -46.67 -50.30
CA ARG A 639 -16.05 -47.12 -49.12
C ARG A 639 -16.65 -46.65 -47.80
N ARG A 640 -17.06 -45.38 -47.70
CA ARG A 640 -17.58 -44.82 -46.42
C ARG A 640 -18.89 -45.48 -46.06
N GLU A 641 -19.73 -45.71 -47.06
CA GLU A 641 -21.03 -46.34 -46.96
C GLU A 641 -20.87 -47.80 -46.48
N VAL A 642 -19.91 -48.54 -47.05
CA VAL A 642 -19.50 -49.86 -46.52
C VAL A 642 -19.01 -49.77 -45.08
N GLU A 643 -18.12 -48.84 -44.74
CA GLU A 643 -17.58 -48.69 -43.37
C GLU A 643 -18.67 -48.33 -42.35
N PHE A 644 -19.62 -47.46 -42.70
CA PHE A 644 -20.75 -47.10 -41.83
C PHE A 644 -21.68 -48.28 -41.62
N LEU A 645 -22.12 -48.93 -42.71
CA LEU A 645 -22.98 -50.11 -42.63
C LEU A 645 -22.30 -51.27 -41.92
N ALA A 646 -20.98 -51.44 -42.08
CA ALA A 646 -20.20 -52.43 -41.36
C ALA A 646 -20.08 -52.10 -39.86
N THR A 647 -19.91 -50.83 -39.51
CA THR A 647 -19.91 -50.36 -38.12
C THR A 647 -21.28 -50.55 -37.45
N LEU A 648 -22.36 -50.37 -38.21
CA LEU A 648 -23.74 -50.64 -37.78
C LEU A 648 -24.07 -52.15 -37.74
N GLY A 649 -23.17 -53.02 -38.22
CA GLY A 649 -23.34 -54.48 -38.24
C GLY A 649 -24.25 -54.99 -39.37
N VAL A 650 -24.51 -54.16 -40.38
CA VAL A 650 -25.35 -54.48 -41.57
C VAL A 650 -24.52 -55.18 -42.64
N MET A 651 -23.26 -54.73 -42.82
CA MET A 651 -22.33 -55.28 -43.81
C MET A 651 -21.20 -56.04 -43.11
N GLU A 652 -20.86 -57.20 -43.64
CA GLU A 652 -19.76 -58.01 -43.11
C GLU A 652 -18.82 -58.48 -44.21
N ALA A 653 -17.58 -58.74 -43.79
CA ALA A 653 -16.59 -59.42 -44.60
C ALA A 653 -16.88 -60.92 -44.69
N ASP A 654 -16.20 -61.55 -45.62
CA ASP A 654 -16.13 -63.00 -45.70
C ASP A 654 -15.15 -63.54 -44.63
N ASP A 655 -15.05 -64.86 -44.50
CA ASP A 655 -14.32 -65.49 -43.38
C ASP A 655 -12.80 -65.22 -43.41
N ASP A 656 -12.28 -64.75 -44.56
CA ASP A 656 -10.90 -64.31 -44.74
C ASP A 656 -10.65 -62.85 -44.30
N GLY A 657 -11.70 -62.15 -43.82
CA GLY A 657 -11.63 -60.79 -43.33
C GLY A 657 -11.69 -59.69 -44.40
N LYS A 658 -11.89 -60.04 -45.67
CA LYS A 658 -12.05 -59.09 -46.79
C LYS A 658 -13.52 -58.87 -47.16
N PHE A 659 -13.83 -57.69 -47.68
CA PHE A 659 -15.20 -57.33 -48.07
C PHE A 659 -15.56 -57.69 -49.51
N TYR A 660 -14.57 -57.63 -50.41
CA TYR A 660 -14.66 -57.79 -51.86
C TYR A 660 -15.59 -56.78 -52.53
N PRO A 661 -15.27 -55.47 -52.49
CA PRO A 661 -16.19 -54.39 -52.90
C PRO A 661 -16.66 -54.48 -54.36
N ASN A 662 -15.81 -54.98 -55.26
CA ASN A 662 -16.10 -55.07 -56.70
C ASN A 662 -16.70 -56.42 -57.12
N ASN A 663 -16.82 -57.39 -56.20
CA ASN A 663 -17.51 -58.64 -56.51
C ASN A 663 -19.00 -58.38 -56.64
N TYR A 664 -19.64 -59.09 -57.57
CA TYR A 664 -21.09 -59.09 -57.68
C TYR A 664 -21.72 -59.68 -56.41
N VAL A 665 -22.88 -59.12 -56.06
CA VAL A 665 -23.71 -59.62 -54.97
C VAL A 665 -24.33 -60.94 -55.43
N THR A 666 -24.03 -62.02 -54.70
CA THR A 666 -24.56 -63.34 -54.97
C THR A 666 -25.69 -63.70 -54.02
N ARG A 667 -26.56 -64.64 -54.44
CA ARG A 667 -27.67 -65.15 -53.62
C ARG A 667 -27.23 -65.61 -52.24
N GLN A 668 -26.08 -66.31 -52.13
CA GLN A 668 -25.52 -66.71 -50.84
C GLN A 668 -25.11 -65.53 -49.94
N TYR A 669 -24.56 -64.46 -50.53
CA TYR A 669 -24.09 -63.31 -49.78
C TYR A 669 -25.27 -62.54 -49.18
N VAL A 670 -26.30 -62.28 -49.98
CA VAL A 670 -27.55 -61.65 -49.51
C VAL A 670 -28.21 -62.52 -48.44
N THR A 671 -28.21 -63.84 -48.62
CA THR A 671 -28.72 -64.79 -47.62
C THR A 671 -27.98 -64.66 -46.29
N LYS A 672 -26.64 -64.59 -46.31
CA LYS A 672 -25.83 -64.35 -45.10
C LYS A 672 -26.20 -63.03 -44.44
N LEU A 673 -26.30 -61.93 -45.20
CA LEU A 673 -26.70 -60.63 -44.66
C LEU A 673 -28.09 -60.67 -44.02
N MET A 674 -29.05 -61.35 -44.66
CA MET A 674 -30.41 -61.47 -44.14
C MET A 674 -30.47 -62.25 -42.83
N VAL A 675 -29.80 -63.40 -42.77
CA VAL A 675 -29.72 -64.22 -41.56
C VAL A 675 -29.01 -63.49 -40.43
N LEU A 676 -27.92 -62.79 -40.73
CA LEU A 676 -27.16 -62.02 -39.72
C LEU A 676 -27.92 -60.79 -39.21
N SER A 677 -28.85 -60.27 -40.00
CA SER A 677 -29.66 -59.08 -39.66
C SER A 677 -31.00 -59.44 -39.00
N ASN A 678 -31.49 -60.67 -39.14
CA ASN A 678 -32.75 -61.13 -38.55
C ASN A 678 -32.50 -61.83 -37.19
N LYS A 679 -33.15 -61.32 -36.14
CA LYS A 679 -32.96 -61.78 -34.75
C LYS A 679 -33.66 -63.10 -34.43
N ASP A 680 -34.65 -63.47 -35.24
CA ASP A 680 -35.52 -64.62 -35.01
C ASP A 680 -34.96 -65.89 -35.70
N VAL A 681 -33.91 -65.73 -36.51
CA VAL A 681 -33.24 -66.83 -37.19
C VAL A 681 -32.16 -67.45 -36.31
N VAL A 682 -32.23 -68.76 -36.12
CA VAL A 682 -31.24 -69.52 -35.37
C VAL A 682 -30.31 -70.25 -36.34
N LEU A 683 -29.03 -69.87 -36.34
CA LEU A 683 -28.00 -70.64 -37.03
C LEU A 683 -27.79 -71.99 -36.34
N PRO A 684 -27.77 -73.11 -37.10
CA PRO A 684 -27.34 -74.41 -36.57
C PRO A 684 -25.84 -74.38 -36.23
N GLU A 685 -25.40 -75.19 -35.26
CA GLU A 685 -23.99 -75.32 -34.87
C GLU A 685 -23.18 -76.07 -35.95
N GLU A 686 -23.76 -77.13 -36.49
CA GLU A 686 -23.20 -77.89 -37.61
C GLU A 686 -24.32 -78.45 -38.50
N LEU A 687 -23.94 -78.95 -39.67
CA LEU A 687 -24.85 -79.62 -40.59
C LEU A 687 -24.48 -81.10 -40.68
N GLU A 688 -25.43 -81.98 -40.36
CA GLU A 688 -25.25 -83.43 -40.47
C GLU A 688 -25.18 -83.86 -41.95
N THR A 689 -26.00 -83.24 -42.80
CA THR A 689 -26.15 -83.55 -44.24
C THR A 689 -26.00 -82.31 -45.11
N ASP A 690 -25.75 -82.53 -46.41
CA ASP A 690 -25.74 -81.46 -47.41
C ASP A 690 -27.15 -80.82 -47.49
N PRO A 691 -27.29 -79.49 -47.31
CA PRO A 691 -28.60 -78.84 -47.29
C PRO A 691 -29.30 -78.81 -48.66
N PHE A 692 -28.52 -78.78 -49.76
CA PHE A 692 -29.03 -78.76 -51.15
C PHE A 692 -28.06 -79.49 -52.08
N PHE A 693 -28.50 -79.90 -53.28
CA PHE A 693 -27.65 -80.65 -54.22
C PHE A 693 -26.38 -79.90 -54.65
N ASP A 694 -26.43 -78.56 -54.67
CA ASP A 694 -25.35 -77.66 -55.05
C ASP A 694 -24.71 -76.93 -53.85
N VAL A 695 -25.09 -77.30 -52.61
CA VAL A 695 -24.52 -76.73 -51.38
C VAL A 695 -24.14 -77.88 -50.46
N THR A 696 -22.85 -78.20 -50.38
CA THR A 696 -22.35 -79.20 -49.44
C THR A 696 -22.30 -78.65 -48.02
N LYS A 697 -22.33 -79.51 -47.00
CA LYS A 697 -22.23 -79.08 -45.59
C LYS A 697 -20.94 -78.33 -45.24
N ALA A 698 -19.87 -78.54 -46.02
CA ALA A 698 -18.60 -77.85 -45.87
C ALA A 698 -18.56 -76.48 -46.57
N HIS A 699 -19.61 -76.12 -47.32
CA HIS A 699 -19.67 -74.85 -48.01
C HIS A 699 -19.70 -73.68 -47.01
N PRO A 700 -18.93 -72.59 -47.19
CA PRO A 700 -18.81 -71.50 -46.20
C PRO A 700 -20.15 -70.85 -45.82
N TYR A 701 -21.10 -70.87 -46.74
CA TYR A 701 -22.45 -70.30 -46.55
C TYR A 701 -23.51 -71.33 -46.14
N ALA A 702 -23.17 -72.62 -45.98
CA ALA A 702 -24.14 -73.69 -45.80
C ALA A 702 -25.05 -73.48 -44.57
N LEU A 703 -24.48 -73.07 -43.44
CA LEU A 703 -25.22 -72.79 -42.20
C LEU A 703 -26.22 -71.65 -42.38
N PHE A 704 -25.81 -70.56 -43.03
CA PHE A 704 -26.67 -69.41 -43.32
C PHE A 704 -27.78 -69.79 -44.30
N ILE A 705 -27.45 -70.53 -45.36
CA ILE A 705 -28.41 -70.98 -46.37
C ILE A 705 -29.47 -71.90 -45.74
N LYS A 706 -29.05 -72.89 -44.94
CA LYS A 706 -29.97 -73.78 -44.24
C LYS A 706 -30.89 -73.00 -43.29
N ALA A 707 -30.31 -72.13 -42.46
CA ALA A 707 -31.07 -71.33 -41.50
C ALA A 707 -32.07 -70.37 -42.19
N ALA A 708 -31.68 -69.76 -43.32
CA ALA A 708 -32.56 -68.89 -44.09
C ALA A 708 -33.75 -69.65 -44.68
N VAL A 709 -33.54 -70.86 -45.17
CA VAL A 709 -34.62 -71.67 -45.74
C VAL A 709 -35.54 -72.21 -44.64
N ASP A 710 -34.97 -72.68 -43.53
CA ASP A 710 -35.75 -73.19 -42.38
C ASP A 710 -36.62 -72.11 -41.73
N SER A 711 -36.13 -70.87 -41.72
CA SER A 711 -36.85 -69.71 -41.19
C SER A 711 -37.80 -69.07 -42.20
N GLY A 712 -37.84 -69.56 -43.44
CA GLY A 712 -38.68 -69.01 -44.51
C GLY A 712 -38.21 -67.67 -45.06
N LEU A 713 -36.97 -67.23 -44.75
CA LEU A 713 -36.37 -66.03 -45.34
C LEU A 713 -35.97 -66.23 -46.80
N MET A 714 -35.60 -67.44 -47.18
CA MET A 714 -35.22 -67.81 -48.54
C MET A 714 -35.92 -69.10 -48.94
N PHE A 715 -36.12 -69.29 -50.25
CA PHE A 715 -36.64 -70.54 -50.80
C PHE A 715 -35.63 -71.15 -51.76
N ALA A 716 -35.51 -72.48 -51.74
CA ALA A 716 -34.75 -73.25 -52.72
C ALA A 716 -35.57 -73.46 -53.99
N TYR A 717 -34.91 -73.84 -55.07
CA TYR A 717 -35.56 -74.11 -56.35
C TYR A 717 -36.23 -75.50 -56.35
N PRO A 718 -37.29 -75.71 -57.15
CA PRO A 718 -37.99 -77.00 -57.23
C PRO A 718 -37.12 -78.18 -57.69
N ASP A 719 -35.97 -77.91 -58.30
CA ASP A 719 -34.98 -78.90 -58.74
C ASP A 719 -34.05 -79.37 -57.61
N GLY A 720 -34.24 -78.89 -56.38
CA GLY A 720 -33.42 -79.24 -55.21
C GLY A 720 -32.12 -78.46 -55.10
N THR A 721 -31.92 -77.42 -55.91
CA THR A 721 -30.75 -76.52 -55.86
C THR A 721 -31.06 -75.22 -55.12
N PHE A 722 -30.03 -74.56 -54.59
CA PHE A 722 -30.13 -73.22 -53.99
C PHE A 722 -29.57 -72.11 -54.91
N LYS A 723 -28.65 -72.45 -55.79
CA LYS A 723 -27.89 -71.56 -56.69
C LYS A 723 -27.10 -70.49 -55.93
N PRO A 724 -26.17 -70.90 -55.04
CA PRO A 724 -25.52 -70.00 -54.08
C PRO A 724 -24.69 -68.89 -54.74
N GLU A 725 -24.01 -69.21 -55.85
CA GLU A 725 -23.15 -68.29 -56.60
C GLU A 725 -23.88 -67.45 -57.66
N GLN A 726 -25.21 -67.54 -57.74
CA GLN A 726 -25.98 -66.74 -58.69
C GLN A 726 -25.85 -65.25 -58.35
N SER A 727 -25.25 -64.47 -59.25
CA SER A 727 -25.22 -63.01 -59.18
C SER A 727 -26.63 -62.44 -59.30
N LEU A 728 -26.90 -61.39 -58.54
CA LEU A 728 -28.20 -60.73 -58.48
C LEU A 728 -28.13 -59.32 -59.05
N THR A 729 -29.22 -58.87 -59.67
CA THR A 729 -29.43 -57.45 -59.96
C THR A 729 -29.76 -56.69 -58.68
N LEU A 730 -29.72 -55.35 -58.73
CA LEU A 730 -30.15 -54.54 -57.59
C LEU A 730 -31.62 -54.82 -57.25
N SER A 731 -32.51 -54.87 -58.25
CA SER A 731 -33.94 -55.18 -58.09
C SER A 731 -34.16 -56.51 -57.38
N GLU A 732 -33.45 -57.56 -57.79
CA GLU A 732 -33.54 -58.88 -57.15
C GLU A 732 -33.03 -58.84 -55.69
N THR A 733 -31.93 -58.13 -55.44
CA THR A 733 -31.35 -58.02 -54.10
C THR A 733 -32.28 -57.28 -53.14
N ILE A 734 -32.83 -56.14 -53.57
CA ILE A 734 -33.76 -55.33 -52.75
C ILE A 734 -35.06 -56.06 -52.51
N LEU A 735 -35.59 -56.79 -53.50
CA LEU A 735 -36.78 -57.63 -53.31
C LEU A 735 -36.54 -58.67 -52.21
N LEU A 736 -35.40 -59.37 -52.23
CA LEU A 736 -35.05 -60.34 -51.19
C LEU A 736 -34.92 -59.66 -49.83
N MET A 737 -34.20 -58.55 -49.73
CA MET A 737 -34.00 -57.84 -48.45
C MET A 737 -35.30 -57.23 -47.90
N SER A 738 -36.16 -56.69 -48.77
CA SER A 738 -37.49 -56.14 -48.40
C SER A 738 -38.43 -57.25 -47.93
N SER A 739 -38.46 -58.40 -48.63
CA SER A 739 -39.24 -59.56 -48.21
C SER A 739 -38.84 -60.11 -46.84
N ALA A 740 -37.58 -59.93 -46.45
CA ALA A 740 -37.07 -60.25 -45.11
C ALA A 740 -37.30 -59.16 -44.05
N GLY A 741 -37.96 -58.05 -44.41
CA GLY A 741 -38.23 -56.91 -43.52
C GLY A 741 -36.98 -56.13 -43.12
N LEU A 742 -35.90 -56.21 -43.91
CA LEU A 742 -34.63 -55.55 -43.60
C LEU A 742 -34.56 -54.11 -44.10
N ILE A 743 -35.34 -53.81 -45.14
CA ILE A 743 -35.53 -52.51 -45.76
C ILE A 743 -37.00 -52.40 -46.17
N ASP A 744 -37.50 -51.18 -46.31
CA ASP A 744 -38.82 -50.94 -46.89
C ASP A 744 -38.79 -51.23 -48.40
N GLU A 745 -39.96 -51.42 -49.01
CA GLU A 745 -40.08 -51.55 -50.46
C GLU A 745 -39.72 -50.21 -51.13
N VAL A 746 -38.76 -50.26 -52.05
CA VAL A 746 -38.24 -49.08 -52.77
C VAL A 746 -38.35 -49.34 -54.26
N GLU A 747 -38.91 -48.39 -55.01
CA GLU A 747 -38.89 -48.41 -56.47
C GLU A 747 -37.47 -48.19 -56.98
N ILE A 748 -37.01 -49.07 -57.86
CA ILE A 748 -35.65 -49.04 -58.41
C ILE A 748 -35.71 -48.64 -59.86
N ASP A 749 -34.95 -47.61 -60.21
CA ASP A 749 -34.71 -47.26 -61.60
C ASP A 749 -33.64 -48.21 -62.18
N GLU A 750 -34.07 -49.15 -63.02
CA GLU A 750 -33.18 -50.12 -63.65
C GLU A 750 -32.17 -49.47 -64.61
N GLU A 751 -32.40 -48.21 -65.03
CA GLU A 751 -31.43 -47.45 -65.84
C GLU A 751 -30.21 -46.99 -65.02
N GLU A 752 -30.36 -46.80 -63.70
CA GLU A 752 -29.30 -46.33 -62.81
C GLU A 752 -28.30 -47.45 -62.43
N PHE A 753 -28.77 -48.71 -62.41
CA PHE A 753 -27.97 -49.90 -62.08
C PHE A 753 -28.14 -51.02 -63.12
N PRO A 754 -27.63 -50.86 -64.36
CA PRO A 754 -27.77 -51.87 -65.38
C PRO A 754 -26.95 -53.13 -65.07
N GLY A 755 -27.62 -54.27 -64.96
CA GLY A 755 -27.00 -55.59 -64.78
C GLY A 755 -26.83 -56.03 -63.32
N TYR A 756 -25.76 -56.77 -63.04
CA TYR A 756 -25.48 -57.30 -61.69
C TYR A 756 -24.88 -56.24 -60.79
N VAL A 757 -25.36 -56.15 -59.54
CA VAL A 757 -24.89 -55.15 -58.58
C VAL A 757 -23.65 -55.63 -57.84
N THR A 758 -22.67 -54.74 -57.65
CA THR A 758 -21.49 -55.05 -56.81
C THR A 758 -21.77 -54.81 -55.32
N ARG A 759 -21.02 -55.45 -54.43
CA ARG A 759 -21.19 -55.26 -52.98
C ARG A 759 -21.05 -53.79 -52.55
N ALA A 760 -20.13 -53.03 -53.17
CA ALA A 760 -19.98 -51.61 -52.90
C ALA A 760 -21.17 -50.77 -53.37
N GLN A 761 -21.71 -51.05 -54.57
CA GLN A 761 -22.92 -50.38 -55.08
C GLN A 761 -24.15 -50.71 -54.22
N LEU A 762 -24.28 -51.95 -53.75
CA LEU A 762 -25.33 -52.32 -52.80
C LEU A 762 -25.20 -51.53 -51.49
N ALA A 763 -23.99 -51.42 -50.94
CA ALA A 763 -23.76 -50.62 -49.73
C ALA A 763 -24.05 -49.13 -49.94
N GLU A 764 -23.69 -48.58 -51.11
CA GLU A 764 -24.04 -47.22 -51.50
C GLU A 764 -25.55 -47.02 -51.52
N PHE A 765 -26.29 -47.87 -52.23
CA PHE A 765 -27.75 -47.82 -52.27
C PHE A 765 -28.37 -47.92 -50.86
N LEU A 766 -27.98 -48.94 -50.09
CA LEU A 766 -28.52 -49.17 -48.75
C LEU A 766 -28.27 -48.00 -47.81
N ALA A 767 -27.10 -47.36 -47.89
CA ALA A 767 -26.77 -46.23 -47.03
C ALA A 767 -27.73 -45.03 -47.21
N TYR A 768 -28.33 -44.88 -48.40
CA TYR A 768 -29.29 -43.82 -48.72
C TYR A 768 -30.76 -44.24 -48.58
N THR A 769 -31.05 -45.45 -48.11
CA THR A 769 -32.42 -45.81 -47.73
C THR A 769 -32.80 -45.12 -46.42
N PRO A 770 -34.07 -44.67 -46.24
CA PRO A 770 -34.47 -43.88 -45.07
C PRO A 770 -34.09 -44.50 -43.72
N GLN A 771 -34.21 -45.83 -43.62
CA GLN A 771 -33.92 -46.55 -42.38
C GLN A 771 -32.42 -46.56 -42.02
N PHE A 772 -31.53 -46.69 -43.01
CA PHE A 772 -30.08 -46.71 -42.77
C PHE A 772 -29.49 -45.31 -42.76
N GLU A 773 -29.99 -44.39 -43.58
CA GLU A 773 -29.61 -42.99 -43.57
C GLU A 773 -29.77 -42.40 -42.15
N MET A 774 -30.94 -42.56 -41.53
CA MET A 774 -31.17 -42.13 -40.14
C MET A 774 -30.20 -42.78 -39.13
N LYS A 775 -29.81 -44.04 -39.33
CA LYS A 775 -28.85 -44.73 -38.45
C LYS A 775 -27.43 -44.21 -38.67
N ILE A 776 -27.05 -43.91 -39.91
CA ILE A 776 -25.75 -43.36 -40.29
C ILE A 776 -25.64 -41.91 -39.79
N GLU A 777 -26.65 -41.07 -40.01
CA GLU A 777 -26.70 -39.71 -39.46
C GLU A 777 -26.51 -39.70 -37.95
N ARG A 778 -27.21 -40.61 -37.25
CA ARG A 778 -27.02 -40.79 -35.81
C ARG A 778 -25.61 -41.26 -35.47
N LEU A 779 -24.98 -42.12 -36.27
CA LEU A 779 -23.61 -42.60 -36.04
C LEU A 779 -22.57 -41.48 -36.19
N ILE A 780 -22.70 -40.63 -37.21
CA ILE A 780 -21.72 -39.58 -37.53
C ILE A 780 -21.97 -38.25 -36.82
N ASN A 781 -23.13 -38.07 -36.17
CA ASN A 781 -23.43 -36.88 -35.39
C ASN A 781 -22.58 -36.83 -34.11
N TRP A 782 -21.66 -35.86 -34.05
CA TRP A 782 -20.75 -35.69 -32.91
C TRP A 782 -21.40 -35.13 -31.65
N ASP A 783 -22.53 -34.46 -31.75
CA ASP A 783 -23.13 -33.71 -30.65
C ASP A 783 -24.20 -34.49 -29.88
N THR A 784 -24.58 -35.68 -30.39
CA THR A 784 -25.57 -36.56 -29.77
C THR A 784 -25.03 -37.98 -29.61
N GLY A 785 -25.56 -38.76 -28.66
CA GLY A 785 -25.23 -40.19 -28.50
C GLY A 785 -23.82 -40.51 -28.00
N TYR A 786 -23.12 -39.52 -27.45
CA TYR A 786 -21.83 -39.65 -26.77
C TYR A 786 -21.96 -39.63 -25.24
N ASP A 787 -23.16 -39.82 -24.69
CA ASP A 787 -23.38 -40.00 -23.25
C ASP A 787 -23.26 -41.49 -22.85
N GLU A 788 -23.00 -41.75 -21.56
CA GLU A 788 -22.78 -43.11 -21.07
C GLU A 788 -23.98 -44.03 -21.29
N GLU A 789 -25.19 -43.52 -21.20
CA GLU A 789 -26.41 -44.33 -21.27
C GLU A 789 -26.68 -44.77 -22.70
N SER A 790 -26.57 -43.84 -23.66
CA SER A 790 -26.65 -44.12 -25.09
C SER A 790 -25.59 -45.12 -25.53
N ILE A 791 -24.34 -44.92 -25.13
CA ILE A 791 -23.23 -45.82 -25.49
C ILE A 791 -23.47 -47.22 -24.88
N LYS A 792 -23.83 -47.32 -23.60
CA LYS A 792 -24.14 -48.61 -22.96
C LYS A 792 -25.32 -49.31 -23.64
N LYS A 793 -26.36 -48.57 -24.04
CA LYS A 793 -27.53 -49.13 -24.72
C LYS A 793 -27.19 -49.67 -26.10
N VAL A 794 -26.36 -48.96 -26.87
CA VAL A 794 -25.87 -49.43 -28.18
C VAL A 794 -24.94 -50.63 -28.01
N ARG A 795 -23.99 -50.55 -27.09
CA ARG A 795 -23.04 -51.62 -26.79
C ARG A 795 -23.72 -52.89 -26.31
N LYS A 796 -24.68 -52.80 -25.39
CA LYS A 796 -25.48 -53.94 -24.94
C LYS A 796 -26.22 -54.60 -26.11
N ARG A 797 -26.79 -53.83 -27.04
CA ARG A 797 -27.43 -54.37 -28.24
C ARG A 797 -26.44 -55.05 -29.19
N GLN A 798 -25.24 -54.50 -29.34
CA GLN A 798 -24.17 -55.09 -30.16
C GLN A 798 -23.57 -56.35 -29.51
N GLU A 799 -23.36 -56.35 -28.19
CA GLU A 799 -22.87 -57.50 -27.41
C GLU A 799 -23.93 -58.61 -27.36
N GLU A 800 -25.21 -58.30 -27.18
CA GLU A 800 -26.30 -59.28 -27.32
C GLU A 800 -26.35 -59.87 -28.74
N ALA A 801 -26.03 -59.09 -29.77
CA ALA A 801 -25.90 -59.60 -31.14
C ALA A 801 -24.64 -60.47 -31.31
N LEU A 802 -23.50 -60.11 -30.73
CA LEU A 802 -22.22 -60.84 -30.82
C LEU A 802 -22.15 -62.10 -29.97
N LEU A 803 -22.65 -62.08 -28.72
CA LEU A 803 -22.65 -63.24 -27.82
C LEU A 803 -23.56 -64.36 -28.36
N ARG A 804 -24.67 -63.99 -29.01
CA ARG A 804 -25.52 -64.92 -29.76
C ARG A 804 -24.84 -65.49 -31.02
N ARG A 805 -23.83 -64.79 -31.56
CA ARG A 805 -22.99 -65.25 -32.69
C ARG A 805 -21.83 -66.15 -32.21
N SER A 806 -21.32 -65.96 -30.99
CA SER A 806 -20.19 -66.71 -30.42
C SER A 806 -20.60 -68.00 -29.69
N ASN A 807 -21.76 -68.06 -29.05
CA ASN A 807 -22.30 -69.30 -28.45
C ASN A 807 -22.93 -70.24 -29.50
N LYS A 808 -22.69 -69.98 -30.79
CA LYS A 808 -23.15 -70.74 -31.96
C LYS A 808 -21.99 -71.07 -32.91
N ARG A 809 -20.76 -71.08 -32.40
CA ARG A 809 -19.54 -71.46 -33.12
C ARG A 809 -18.97 -72.74 -32.53
#